data_AF-A0A922EKI9-F1
#
_entry.id   AF-A0A922EKI9-F1
#
_cell.length_a   1.000
_cell.length_b   1.000
_cell.length_c   1.000
_cell.angle_alpha   90.00
_cell.angle_beta   90.00
_cell.angle_gamma   90.00
#
_symmetry.space_group_name_H-M   'P 1'
#
loop_
_entity.id
_entity.type
_entity.pdbx_description
1 polymer ?
#
loop_
_entity_poly.entity_id
_entity_poly.type
_entity_poly.pdbx_seq_one_letter_code
_entity_poly.pdbx_strand_id
1 'polypeptide(L)'
;MGASALEKVCTLVSFVLFVGLVSSSNAAFASASSEEAAALLKWKNSLQNDTHNNLPTWTSIPNSPRNSSANPNHSASPCTWFGIACNSIGSVIRINLPNSSLQGTLHGFSFSSLPNVAYVDLSMNNLLGTIPSQISSLSKLIYLDLSINQLSGKIPPEIGLLTNLQVLHLSENQLNGSIPKEIGRLVSLIELHLATNSLDGFIPISLCNLSNLAFMHLYENELSGFIPQEIGNLSNLVELFVDTNHLTGPIPSTLGNLKRLTYLYMYDNSFSGSIPPEVGDLKSLKELSFFGNHLHGSIPASLGDLGNLSLLHLYGNNLSGTIPKEMGNLKNINDMELSENQLHGSIPTSFAKLSNLEILFLRDNQLSGQIPKGFGDTMNLLNLQLDTNQFTGYLPENICRGGSLQNITANNNHFTGRVPSSLKNCTSLIRVRLDSNQLIGDISDDFGVYPNLRFIDLSNNRFFGRISSNWGQCQQLQTLRISGNNVSNTLPLTIGNSTQLRVLDLSLNHIVGVIPKEIGRLSSIVKLMLNGNQLSGTIPSEFGSLTRLEYIDMSTNKLSKSIPNNFGNFVHLNFFNLSYNNFSGALPIQLLSLFQITTLDMSFNSLDGEIPSEIDKMQSLETLNLSHNDLSGFIPPAFEKMHGLLQVDISYNELKGPIPDCKAFQIAPIEALQGNKELCGNITGLQPCNPSMIHKHSSKKNQKFIFLVTFPILGALMVLLVCFRIFFIVRRRNKGPQSEKVNLYKEVVSVSTFNGRTMYQDIIKATNDFDGIYCIGKGGYGSVYKVKLPSGEIVAVKKLHTLRDSENEFQKEFLNEIRALTEIRHRNIIKFHGFCSSAQYSFLVYQYLERGNLAAILENEDSAKVLDWSKRLIIIKGVAYALSYLHHDCTPPIIHRDISSSNILLDSQYEARVSDFGCAKLLKLDSSNWTSLAGTYGYIAPELAYTMKPTEKCDVYSFGVLALEVIKGKHLGDFISILQSSSDKEKIQLMDVLDQRLPSPTLRVEDELMVVVKLATDCLNVHPQSRPTMHMISKVLSAHARHAFLERPSM
;
A
#
# COMPACT_ATOMS: atom_id res chain seq x y z
N MET A 1 25.48 86.05 64.43
CA MET A 1 24.00 86.06 64.38
C MET A 1 23.59 85.59 62.99
N GLY A 2 22.72 84.59 62.89
CA GLY A 2 22.18 84.10 61.61
C GLY A 2 22.50 82.66 61.23
N ALA A 3 22.39 81.71 62.17
CA ALA A 3 22.04 80.32 61.82
C ALA A 3 20.53 80.24 61.55
N SER A 4 20.09 79.27 60.74
CA SER A 4 18.69 78.82 60.53
C SER A 4 17.93 79.20 59.23
N ALA A 5 18.56 79.14 58.06
CA ALA A 5 17.78 79.16 56.80
C ALA A 5 18.14 78.09 55.75
N LEU A 6 19.33 77.50 55.77
CA LEU A 6 19.75 76.60 54.68
C LEU A 6 19.47 75.11 54.91
N GLU A 7 19.29 74.67 56.16
CA GLU A 7 19.10 73.24 56.49
C GLU A 7 17.63 72.78 56.42
N LYS A 8 16.68 73.72 56.39
CA LYS A 8 15.24 73.41 56.20
C LYS A 8 14.81 73.32 54.74
N VAL A 9 15.66 73.72 53.79
CA VAL A 9 15.33 73.65 52.36
C VAL A 9 15.74 72.31 51.75
N CYS A 10 16.86 71.71 52.18
CA CYS A 10 17.29 70.40 51.65
C CYS A 10 16.48 69.20 52.16
N THR A 11 15.87 69.30 53.34
CA THR A 11 15.02 68.24 53.90
C THR A 11 13.60 68.28 53.36
N LEU A 12 13.07 69.46 53.02
CA LEU A 12 11.75 69.59 52.38
C LEU A 12 11.79 69.20 50.90
N VAL A 13 12.87 69.51 50.17
CA VAL A 13 13.04 69.12 48.76
C VAL A 13 13.28 67.61 48.63
N SER A 14 13.99 66.98 49.56
CA SER A 14 14.15 65.51 49.57
C SER A 14 12.87 64.78 49.97
N PHE A 15 12.04 65.32 50.87
CA PHE A 15 10.75 64.71 51.23
C PHE A 15 9.68 64.92 50.15
N VAL A 16 9.67 66.06 49.45
CA VAL A 16 8.76 66.31 48.31
C VAL A 16 9.16 65.52 47.07
N LEU A 17 10.45 65.28 46.82
CA LEU A 17 10.90 64.38 45.76
C LEU A 17 10.64 62.90 46.11
N PHE A 18 10.79 62.49 47.37
CA PHE A 18 10.50 61.11 47.79
C PHE A 18 8.99 60.81 47.84
N VAL A 19 8.16 61.76 48.29
CA VAL A 19 6.69 61.62 48.22
C VAL A 19 6.20 61.72 46.77
N GLY A 20 6.81 62.58 45.93
CA GLY A 20 6.52 62.67 44.49
C GLY A 20 6.92 61.45 43.66
N LEU A 21 7.95 60.71 44.07
CA LEU A 21 8.37 59.44 43.43
C LEU A 21 7.55 58.22 43.91
N VAL A 22 7.02 58.25 45.12
CA VAL A 22 6.12 57.18 45.63
C VAL A 22 4.68 57.38 45.15
N SER A 23 4.24 58.61 44.84
CA SER A 23 2.94 58.85 44.20
C SER A 23 2.96 58.77 42.66
N SER A 24 4.13 58.89 42.00
CA SER A 24 4.26 58.77 40.53
C SER A 24 4.54 57.35 40.05
N SER A 25 5.06 56.47 40.91
CA SER A 25 5.26 55.05 40.59
C SER A 25 3.92 54.35 40.34
N ASN A 26 2.93 54.51 41.22
CA ASN A 26 1.59 53.91 41.02
C ASN A 26 0.89 54.40 39.73
N ALA A 27 1.15 55.64 39.29
CA ALA A 27 0.59 56.17 38.04
C ALA A 27 1.30 55.59 36.79
N ALA A 28 2.64 55.45 36.81
CA ALA A 28 3.39 54.83 35.73
C ALA A 28 3.06 53.33 35.57
N PHE A 29 2.79 52.62 36.67
CA PHE A 29 2.44 51.20 36.65
C PHE A 29 0.97 50.94 36.24
N ALA A 30 0.03 51.81 36.63
CA ALA A 30 -1.34 51.77 36.11
C ALA A 30 -1.37 52.05 34.58
N SER A 31 -0.46 52.91 34.07
CA SER A 31 -0.26 53.15 32.64
C SER A 31 0.22 51.90 31.90
N ALA A 32 1.19 51.16 32.46
CA ALA A 32 1.73 49.95 31.84
C ALA A 32 0.68 48.84 31.68
N SER A 33 -0.15 48.59 32.71
CA SER A 33 -1.27 47.63 32.62
C SER A 33 -2.30 48.04 31.57
N SER A 34 -2.51 49.36 31.38
CA SER A 34 -3.40 49.90 30.36
C SER A 34 -2.82 49.76 28.94
N GLU A 35 -1.50 49.89 28.77
CA GLU A 35 -0.81 49.70 27.49
C GLU A 35 -0.79 48.23 27.07
N GLU A 36 -0.53 47.32 28.00
CA GLU A 36 -0.60 45.87 27.79
C GLU A 36 -2.02 45.42 27.39
N ALA A 37 -3.05 45.96 28.07
CA ALA A 37 -4.45 45.70 27.71
C ALA A 37 -4.78 46.20 26.29
N ALA A 38 -4.34 47.40 25.93
CA ALA A 38 -4.55 47.96 24.60
C ALA A 38 -3.85 47.15 23.51
N ALA A 39 -2.63 46.66 23.78
CA ALA A 39 -1.88 45.78 22.88
C ALA A 39 -2.60 44.45 22.63
N LEU A 40 -3.10 43.80 23.69
CA LEU A 40 -3.84 42.55 23.59
C LEU A 40 -5.18 42.71 22.88
N LEU A 41 -5.93 43.78 23.14
CA LEU A 41 -7.18 44.09 22.43
C LEU A 41 -6.94 44.40 20.95
N LYS A 42 -5.85 45.11 20.63
CA LYS A 42 -5.45 45.37 19.25
C LYS A 42 -5.19 44.05 18.51
N TRP A 43 -4.49 43.11 19.12
CA TRP A 43 -4.28 41.79 18.53
C TRP A 43 -5.58 41.00 18.40
N LYS A 44 -6.42 40.95 19.44
CA LYS A 44 -7.76 40.32 19.37
C LYS A 44 -8.58 40.85 18.19
N ASN A 45 -8.59 42.17 17.98
CA ASN A 45 -9.32 42.79 16.87
C ASN A 45 -8.73 42.48 15.49
N SER A 46 -7.48 42.00 15.42
CA SER A 46 -6.84 41.55 14.17
C SER A 46 -7.11 40.08 13.84
N LEU A 47 -7.68 39.31 14.76
CA LEU A 47 -8.08 37.91 14.54
C LEU A 47 -9.36 37.86 13.67
N GLN A 48 -9.47 36.83 12.83
CA GLN A 48 -10.61 36.63 11.95
C GLN A 48 -11.86 36.35 12.79
N ASN A 49 -12.96 37.04 12.44
CA ASN A 49 -14.15 37.14 13.27
C ASN A 49 -15.17 36.06 12.92
N ASP A 50 -14.84 34.80 13.16
CA ASP A 50 -15.85 33.74 13.18
C ASP A 50 -16.49 33.67 14.57
N THR A 51 -17.77 33.32 14.61
CA THR A 51 -18.68 33.28 15.78
C THR A 51 -18.23 32.36 16.92
N HIS A 52 -16.98 31.87 16.90
CA HIS A 52 -16.41 30.81 17.73
C HIS A 52 -15.07 31.19 18.41
N ASN A 53 -14.54 32.42 18.25
CA ASN A 53 -13.35 32.84 19.00
C ASN A 53 -13.68 32.97 20.51
N ASN A 54 -13.13 32.09 21.35
CA ASN A 54 -13.41 32.01 22.80
C ASN A 54 -12.67 33.08 23.64
N LEU A 55 -12.72 34.37 23.23
CA LEU A 55 -12.20 35.49 24.02
C LEU A 55 -13.30 36.45 24.54
N PRO A 56 -14.42 35.96 25.14
CA PRO A 56 -15.55 36.81 25.51
C PRO A 56 -15.23 37.77 26.67
N THR A 57 -14.25 37.44 27.51
CA THR A 57 -13.86 38.22 28.69
C THR A 57 -12.94 39.39 28.37
N TRP A 58 -12.34 39.41 27.17
CA TRP A 58 -11.45 40.49 26.72
C TRP A 58 -12.31 41.68 26.26
N THR A 59 -12.78 42.51 27.18
CA THR A 59 -13.64 43.66 26.89
C THR A 59 -13.13 44.94 27.55
N SER A 60 -13.53 46.08 26.99
CA SER A 60 -13.06 47.39 27.45
C SER A 60 -13.88 47.98 28.62
N ILE A 61 -15.02 47.41 29.07
CA ILE A 61 -15.92 48.01 30.10
C ILE A 61 -16.78 46.97 30.87
N PRO A 62 -17.04 47.12 32.19
CA PRO A 62 -18.15 46.46 32.87
C PRO A 62 -19.46 47.23 32.70
N ASN A 63 -20.49 46.60 32.11
CA ASN A 63 -21.85 47.13 32.12
C ASN A 63 -22.44 47.07 33.54
N SER A 64 -22.66 48.22 34.18
CA SER A 64 -23.75 48.36 35.16
C SER A 64 -24.36 49.76 35.07
N PRO A 65 -25.70 49.90 35.25
CA PRO A 65 -26.39 51.16 35.02
C PRO A 65 -26.05 52.18 36.11
N ARG A 66 -26.06 53.46 35.73
CA ARG A 66 -25.91 54.64 36.59
C ARG A 66 -26.65 54.48 37.92
N ASN A 67 -25.90 54.37 39.02
CA ASN A 67 -26.12 55.09 40.28
C ASN A 67 -25.15 54.59 41.37
N SER A 68 -23.97 55.21 41.47
CA SER A 68 -23.31 55.54 42.73
C SER A 68 -21.92 56.11 42.44
N SER A 69 -21.58 57.18 43.15
CA SER A 69 -20.33 57.94 43.12
C SER A 69 -19.09 57.09 43.42
N ALA A 70 -18.45 56.53 42.39
CA ALA A 70 -17.12 55.95 42.47
C ALA A 70 -16.23 56.46 41.31
N ASN A 71 -14.98 56.78 41.65
CA ASN A 71 -13.96 57.43 40.83
C ASN A 71 -13.82 56.89 39.38
N PRO A 72 -13.56 57.75 38.37
CA PRO A 72 -13.45 57.35 36.96
C PRO A 72 -12.09 56.76 36.53
N ASN A 73 -11.28 56.20 37.44
CA ASN A 73 -9.87 55.82 37.15
C ASN A 73 -9.53 54.32 37.13
N HIS A 74 -10.50 53.42 36.96
CA HIS A 74 -10.18 51.99 36.74
C HIS A 74 -10.48 51.58 35.30
N SER A 75 -9.47 51.68 34.43
CA SER A 75 -9.43 50.92 33.18
C SER A 75 -9.51 49.42 33.50
N ALA A 76 -10.29 48.66 32.72
CA ALA A 76 -10.44 47.22 32.92
C ALA A 76 -9.06 46.54 32.81
N SER A 77 -8.55 46.01 33.93
CA SER A 77 -7.26 45.36 33.98
C SER A 77 -7.28 44.03 33.20
N PRO A 78 -6.28 43.77 32.33
CA PRO A 78 -6.23 42.55 31.53
C PRO A 78 -6.01 41.31 32.40
N CYS A 79 -5.62 41.49 33.66
CA CYS A 79 -5.38 40.43 34.64
C CYS A 79 -6.64 39.63 35.03
N THR A 80 -7.82 40.09 34.62
CA THR A 80 -9.10 39.39 34.81
C THR A 80 -9.55 38.62 33.56
N TRP A 81 -8.81 38.74 32.46
CA TRP A 81 -9.18 38.13 31.20
C TRP A 81 -8.86 36.64 31.17
N PHE A 82 -9.68 35.89 30.43
CA PHE A 82 -9.45 34.47 30.21
C PHE A 82 -8.07 34.26 29.57
N GLY A 83 -7.29 33.35 30.16
CA GLY A 83 -5.94 33.02 29.71
C GLY A 83 -4.84 34.02 30.10
N ILE A 84 -5.16 35.14 30.78
CA ILE A 84 -4.16 36.13 31.19
C ILE A 84 -3.87 36.02 32.69
N ALA A 85 -2.60 35.99 33.07
CA ALA A 85 -2.19 36.20 34.46
C ALA A 85 -1.10 37.26 34.56
N CYS A 86 -1.14 38.00 35.66
CA CYS A 86 -0.27 39.13 35.94
C CYS A 86 0.56 38.92 37.21
N ASN A 87 1.64 39.69 37.33
CA ASN A 87 2.40 39.80 38.58
C ASN A 87 1.67 40.68 39.62
N SER A 88 2.29 40.84 40.80
CA SER A 88 1.74 41.61 41.92
C SER A 88 1.49 43.10 41.64
N ILE A 89 2.07 43.64 40.56
CA ILE A 89 1.89 45.03 40.13
C ILE A 89 0.95 45.17 38.93
N GLY A 90 0.29 44.09 38.50
CA GLY A 90 -0.73 44.11 37.45
C GLY A 90 -0.21 44.09 36.01
N SER A 91 1.06 43.71 35.80
CA SER A 91 1.65 43.53 34.46
C SER A 91 1.59 42.06 34.03
N VAL A 92 1.25 41.81 32.76
CA VAL A 92 1.02 40.49 32.18
C VAL A 92 2.31 39.67 32.17
N ILE A 93 2.26 38.48 32.77
CA ILE A 93 3.37 37.52 32.84
C ILE A 93 3.07 36.20 32.12
N ARG A 94 1.80 35.88 31.89
CA ARG A 94 1.36 34.62 31.29
C ARG A 94 0.18 34.85 30.35
N ILE A 95 0.28 34.29 29.16
CA ILE A 95 -0.77 34.18 28.16
C ILE A 95 -0.95 32.69 27.88
N ASN A 96 -2.13 32.15 28.18
CA ASN A 96 -2.44 30.74 28.12
C ASN A 96 -3.79 30.54 27.41
N LEU A 97 -3.74 30.33 26.09
CA LEU A 97 -4.91 30.22 25.22
C LEU A 97 -4.85 28.96 24.32
N PRO A 98 -4.55 27.77 24.86
CA PRO A 98 -4.62 26.56 24.07
C PRO A 98 -6.07 26.26 23.65
N ASN A 99 -6.28 25.68 22.47
CA ASN A 99 -7.60 25.25 21.99
C ASN A 99 -8.69 26.32 22.11
N SER A 100 -8.33 27.57 21.81
CA SER A 100 -9.22 28.74 21.93
C SER A 100 -9.86 29.12 20.58
N SER A 101 -9.67 28.28 19.56
CA SER A 101 -10.12 28.47 18.18
C SER A 101 -9.63 29.78 17.55
N LEU A 102 -8.49 30.31 18.00
CA LEU A 102 -7.93 31.56 17.50
C LEU A 102 -7.55 31.42 16.03
N GLN A 103 -8.05 32.30 15.18
CA GLN A 103 -7.75 32.33 13.75
C GLN A 103 -7.20 33.69 13.35
N GLY A 104 -5.98 33.74 12.80
CA GLY A 104 -5.31 34.99 12.46
C GLY A 104 -3.79 34.87 12.52
N THR A 105 -3.07 35.99 12.56
CA THR A 105 -1.60 35.99 12.51
C THR A 105 -0.98 36.54 13.80
N LEU A 106 0.30 36.24 14.00
CA LEU A 106 1.11 36.84 15.07
C LEU A 106 1.66 38.22 14.71
N HIS A 107 1.56 38.70 13.46
CA HIS A 107 2.08 40.02 13.08
C HIS A 107 1.36 41.20 13.76
N GLY A 108 0.09 41.01 14.14
CA GLY A 108 -0.66 41.99 14.94
C GLY A 108 -0.33 41.97 16.44
N PHE A 109 0.44 40.96 16.89
CA PHE A 109 0.81 40.79 18.29
C PHE A 109 1.92 41.78 18.64
N SER A 110 1.64 42.69 19.58
CA SER A 110 2.58 43.77 19.94
C SER A 110 3.58 43.29 21.01
N PHE A 111 4.55 42.47 20.61
CA PHE A 111 5.54 41.83 21.50
C PHE A 111 6.27 42.82 22.42
N SER A 112 6.67 44.00 21.91
CA SER A 112 7.39 45.01 22.69
C SER A 112 6.56 45.68 23.78
N SER A 113 5.23 45.62 23.69
CA SER A 113 4.30 46.16 24.69
C SER A 113 4.07 45.20 25.86
N LEU A 114 4.67 44.01 25.85
CA LEU A 114 4.47 42.95 26.86
C LEU A 114 5.81 42.50 27.51
N PRO A 115 6.58 43.42 28.12
CA PRO A 115 7.97 43.20 28.50
C PRO A 115 8.19 42.19 29.65
N ASN A 116 7.13 41.85 30.39
CA ASN A 116 7.18 40.95 31.54
C ASN A 116 6.67 39.53 31.26
N VAL A 117 6.22 39.25 30.03
CA VAL A 117 5.68 37.95 29.67
C VAL A 117 6.78 36.88 29.74
N ALA A 118 6.50 35.84 30.53
CA ALA A 118 7.36 34.69 30.77
C ALA A 118 6.77 33.38 30.24
N TYR A 119 5.46 33.33 30.00
CA TYR A 119 4.76 32.12 29.52
C TYR A 119 3.79 32.49 28.41
N VAL A 120 3.94 31.86 27.24
CA VAL A 120 3.01 31.97 26.12
C VAL A 120 2.67 30.58 25.62
N ASP A 121 1.39 30.24 25.70
CA ASP A 121 0.81 29.03 25.10
C ASP A 121 -0.36 29.44 24.21
N LEU A 122 -0.17 29.22 22.91
CA LEU A 122 -1.17 29.45 21.86
C LEU A 122 -1.41 28.16 21.05
N SER A 123 -1.14 26.99 21.64
CA SER A 123 -1.24 25.70 20.96
C SER A 123 -2.67 25.32 20.57
N MET A 124 -2.84 24.38 19.64
CA MET A 124 -4.15 23.86 19.20
C MET A 124 -5.10 24.96 18.69
N ASN A 125 -4.59 25.88 17.86
CA ASN A 125 -5.39 26.96 17.27
C ASN A 125 -5.27 26.94 15.74
N ASN A 126 -5.84 27.95 15.08
CA ASN A 126 -5.78 28.14 13.62
C ASN A 126 -4.90 29.35 13.26
N LEU A 127 -3.80 29.56 13.99
CA LEU A 127 -2.87 30.66 13.70
C LEU A 127 -2.12 30.40 12.40
N LEU A 128 -2.05 31.41 11.54
CA LEU A 128 -1.45 31.37 10.20
C LEU A 128 -0.39 32.46 10.03
N GLY A 129 0.35 32.42 8.92
CA GLY A 129 1.46 33.33 8.65
C GLY A 129 2.76 32.88 9.31
N THR A 130 3.74 33.77 9.46
CA THR A 130 5.06 33.43 10.00
C THR A 130 5.18 33.74 11.50
N ILE A 131 6.17 33.14 12.16
CA ILE A 131 6.61 33.55 13.49
C ILE A 131 7.41 34.86 13.35
N PRO A 132 6.94 36.01 13.87
CA PRO A 132 7.64 37.28 13.69
C PRO A 132 8.93 37.34 14.50
N SER A 133 10.01 37.88 13.93
CA SER A 133 11.29 38.02 14.63
C SER A 133 11.20 38.89 15.89
N GLN A 134 10.20 39.78 15.95
CA GLN A 134 9.89 40.60 17.13
C GLN A 134 9.53 39.78 18.37
N ILE A 135 9.26 38.47 18.25
CA ILE A 135 9.09 37.56 19.39
C ILE A 135 10.27 37.62 20.37
N SER A 136 11.48 37.94 19.87
CA SER A 136 12.68 38.14 20.69
C SER A 136 12.58 39.31 21.68
N SER A 137 11.58 40.19 21.53
CA SER A 137 11.30 41.29 22.48
C SER A 137 10.80 40.76 23.83
N LEU A 138 10.26 39.54 23.87
CA LEU A 138 9.82 38.87 25.10
C LEU A 138 11.01 38.28 25.86
N SER A 139 11.99 39.11 26.22
CA SER A 139 13.27 38.67 26.81
C SER A 139 13.17 37.84 28.11
N LYS A 140 12.02 37.85 28.79
CA LYS A 140 11.74 37.07 30.01
C LYS A 140 11.05 35.73 29.73
N LEU A 141 10.85 35.36 28.47
CA LEU A 141 10.14 34.14 28.09
C LEU A 141 10.88 32.89 28.57
N ILE A 142 10.13 32.03 29.26
CA ILE A 142 10.55 30.73 29.80
C ILE A 142 9.83 29.60 29.06
N TYR A 143 8.57 29.81 28.70
CA TYR A 143 7.73 28.83 28.03
C TYR A 143 7.11 29.44 26.77
N LEU A 144 7.33 28.80 25.63
CA LEU A 144 6.71 29.15 24.36
C LEU A 144 6.16 27.88 23.68
N ASP A 145 4.84 27.82 23.55
CA ASP A 145 4.17 26.77 22.79
C ASP A 145 3.27 27.38 21.71
N LEU A 146 3.57 27.06 20.46
CA LEU A 146 2.81 27.44 19.27
C LEU A 146 2.38 26.19 18.46
N SER A 147 2.41 25.01 19.08
CA SER A 147 2.19 23.73 18.39
C SER A 147 0.75 23.56 17.92
N ILE A 148 0.50 22.69 16.94
CA ILE A 148 -0.84 22.39 16.41
C ILE A 148 -1.51 23.67 15.92
N ASN A 149 -0.90 24.28 14.90
CA ASN A 149 -1.35 25.52 14.24
C ASN A 149 -1.08 25.42 12.73
N GLN A 150 -1.24 26.54 12.00
CA GLN A 150 -0.96 26.65 10.56
C GLN A 150 0.19 27.65 10.30
N LEU A 151 1.14 27.77 11.24
CA LEU A 151 2.28 28.68 11.11
C LEU A 151 3.21 28.18 10.01
N SER A 152 3.74 29.09 9.20
CA SER A 152 4.50 28.80 7.99
C SER A 152 5.79 29.64 7.92
N GLY A 153 6.65 29.35 6.96
CA GLY A 153 7.93 30.03 6.80
C GLY A 153 8.98 29.59 7.82
N LYS A 154 10.08 30.34 7.90
CA LYS A 154 11.26 29.96 8.69
C LYS A 154 11.07 30.25 10.17
N ILE A 155 11.65 29.40 11.02
CA ILE A 155 11.88 29.73 12.43
C ILE A 155 12.85 30.93 12.46
N PRO A 156 12.48 32.09 13.04
CA PRO A 156 13.34 33.27 13.06
C PRO A 156 14.59 33.02 13.93
N PRO A 157 15.81 33.29 13.43
CA PRO A 157 17.04 33.16 14.22
C PRO A 157 17.04 33.96 15.52
N GLU A 158 16.25 35.05 15.58
CA GLU A 158 16.10 35.90 16.76
C GLU A 158 15.48 35.17 17.96
N ILE A 159 14.84 33.99 17.78
CA ILE A 159 14.46 33.12 18.90
C ILE A 159 15.66 32.79 19.79
N GLY A 160 16.87 32.69 19.22
CA GLY A 160 18.11 32.46 19.97
C GLY A 160 18.50 33.58 20.95
N LEU A 161 17.78 34.71 20.97
CA LEU A 161 17.94 35.78 21.96
C LEU A 161 17.16 35.53 23.26
N LEU A 162 16.21 34.59 23.26
CA LEU A 162 15.35 34.25 24.39
C LEU A 162 16.07 33.33 25.40
N THR A 163 17.22 33.76 25.92
CA THR A 163 18.15 32.90 26.71
C THR A 163 17.57 32.29 28.00
N ASN A 164 16.43 32.77 28.49
CA ASN A 164 15.69 32.20 29.63
C ASN A 164 14.75 31.05 29.25
N LEU A 165 14.58 30.77 27.95
CA LEU A 165 13.63 29.79 27.45
C LEU A 165 14.02 28.37 27.88
N GLN A 166 13.07 27.69 28.52
CA GLN A 166 13.17 26.31 28.97
C GLN A 166 12.34 25.37 28.07
N VAL A 167 11.23 25.86 27.54
CA VAL A 167 10.33 25.08 26.68
C VAL A 167 10.10 25.83 25.36
N LEU A 168 10.43 25.17 24.26
CA LEU A 168 10.14 25.63 22.90
C LEU A 168 9.41 24.53 22.13
N HIS A 169 8.11 24.69 21.97
CA HIS A 169 7.26 23.78 21.21
C HIS A 169 6.67 24.47 19.99
N LEU A 170 6.99 23.94 18.81
CA LEU A 170 6.54 24.42 17.50
C LEU A 170 6.00 23.28 16.62
N SER A 171 5.63 22.14 17.22
CA SER A 171 5.29 20.92 16.48
C SER A 171 3.96 21.05 15.74
N GLU A 172 3.72 20.20 14.74
CA GLU A 172 2.46 20.18 13.98
C GLU A 172 2.10 21.56 13.39
N ASN A 173 3.00 22.08 12.57
CA ASN A 173 2.85 23.34 11.84
C ASN A 173 3.33 23.15 10.38
N GLN A 174 3.54 24.25 9.66
CA GLN A 174 3.98 24.30 8.26
C GLN A 174 5.33 25.02 8.13
N LEU A 175 6.15 24.98 9.20
CA LEU A 175 7.43 25.67 9.26
C LEU A 175 8.42 25.03 8.30
N ASN A 176 9.26 25.84 7.65
CA ASN A 176 10.21 25.38 6.64
C ASN A 176 11.61 26.00 6.80
N GLY A 177 12.54 25.54 5.96
CA GLY A 177 13.93 25.93 6.03
C GLY A 177 14.67 25.27 7.20
N SER A 178 15.96 25.60 7.32
CA SER A 178 16.84 24.99 8.32
C SER A 178 16.52 25.40 9.75
N ILE A 179 16.72 24.48 10.69
CA ILE A 179 16.77 24.79 12.13
C ILE A 179 17.84 25.86 12.39
N PRO A 180 17.51 27.04 12.95
CA PRO A 180 18.49 28.10 13.21
C PRO A 180 19.55 27.65 14.20
N LYS A 181 20.83 27.79 13.83
CA LYS A 181 21.96 27.49 14.72
C LYS A 181 21.94 28.32 16.02
N GLU A 182 21.30 29.49 15.98
CA GLU A 182 21.12 30.41 17.09
C GLU A 182 20.32 29.79 18.25
N ILE A 183 19.47 28.77 17.99
CA ILE A 183 18.79 28.00 19.05
C ILE A 183 19.82 27.37 20.00
N GLY A 184 21.02 27.04 19.53
CA GLY A 184 22.12 26.55 20.37
C GLY A 184 22.63 27.53 21.44
N ARG A 185 22.13 28.78 21.48
CA ARG A 185 22.40 29.75 22.56
C ARG A 185 21.44 29.64 23.74
N LEU A 186 20.34 28.89 23.60
CA LEU A 186 19.30 28.75 24.61
C LEU A 186 19.71 27.76 25.70
N VAL A 187 20.79 28.04 26.42
CA VAL A 187 21.40 27.09 27.39
C VAL A 187 20.48 26.64 28.53
N SER A 188 19.37 27.35 28.76
CA SER A 188 18.32 26.99 29.71
C SER A 188 17.30 25.98 29.17
N LEU A 189 17.35 25.65 27.87
CA LEU A 189 16.34 24.82 27.20
C LEU A 189 16.35 23.38 27.70
N ILE A 190 15.18 22.88 28.04
CA ILE A 190 14.90 21.53 28.54
C ILE A 190 14.12 20.73 27.48
N GLU A 191 13.18 21.39 26.79
CA GLU A 191 12.31 20.78 25.78
C GLU A 191 12.40 21.53 24.46
N LEU A 192 12.71 20.79 23.40
CA LEU A 192 12.73 21.29 22.02
C LEU A 192 11.89 20.36 21.14
N HIS A 193 10.67 20.78 20.82
CA HIS A 193 9.75 20.02 19.98
C HIS A 193 9.49 20.77 18.68
N LEU A 194 10.03 20.24 17.58
CA LEU A 194 9.90 20.79 16.21
C LEU A 194 9.29 19.76 15.24
N ALA A 195 8.66 18.71 15.76
CA ALA A 195 8.17 17.58 14.99
C ALA A 195 7.02 17.96 14.04
N THR A 196 6.79 17.15 13.00
CA THR A 196 5.67 17.30 12.06
C THR A 196 5.63 18.71 11.46
N ASN A 197 6.69 19.05 10.72
CA ASN A 197 6.86 20.31 9.99
C ASN A 197 7.53 20.03 8.62
N SER A 198 8.00 21.06 7.93
CA SER A 198 8.76 20.95 6.67
C SER A 198 10.20 21.48 6.82
N LEU A 199 10.80 21.30 8.00
CA LEU A 199 12.16 21.78 8.28
C LEU A 199 13.18 20.96 7.49
N ASP A 200 14.13 21.66 6.87
CA ASP A 200 15.14 21.07 5.97
C ASP A 200 16.58 21.30 6.48
N GLY A 201 17.57 20.94 5.66
CA GLY A 201 18.98 21.15 5.99
C GLY A 201 19.48 20.20 7.07
N PHE A 202 20.49 20.62 7.83
CA PHE A 202 21.20 19.78 8.81
C PHE A 202 20.72 20.03 10.23
N ILE A 203 20.84 19.03 11.11
CA ILE A 203 20.79 19.24 12.56
C ILE A 203 22.03 20.07 12.97
N PRO A 204 21.87 21.31 13.45
CA PRO A 204 23.02 22.16 13.75
C PRO A 204 23.84 21.61 14.93
N ILE A 205 25.16 21.52 14.76
CA ILE A 205 26.08 21.14 15.84
C ILE A 205 25.93 22.00 17.10
N SER A 206 25.50 23.26 16.96
CA SER A 206 25.26 24.16 18.08
C SER A 206 24.13 23.69 19.01
N LEU A 207 23.18 22.86 18.56
CA LEU A 207 22.18 22.25 19.44
C LEU A 207 22.83 21.33 20.49
N CYS A 208 24.02 20.80 20.22
CA CYS A 208 24.78 19.97 21.16
C CYS A 208 25.37 20.79 22.34
N ASN A 209 25.23 22.12 22.34
CA ASN A 209 25.59 22.99 23.48
C ASN A 209 24.50 23.07 24.54
N LEU A 210 23.29 22.55 24.27
CA LEU A 210 22.12 22.66 25.14
C LEU A 210 22.17 21.63 26.27
N SER A 211 23.13 21.78 27.19
CA SER A 211 23.42 20.78 28.23
C SER A 211 22.25 20.43 29.18
N ASN A 212 21.21 21.27 29.28
CA ASN A 212 20.01 21.01 30.08
C ASN A 212 18.90 20.26 29.31
N LEU A 213 19.08 20.06 28.00
CA LEU A 213 18.05 19.48 27.15
C LEU A 213 17.77 18.03 27.55
N ALA A 214 16.50 17.75 27.82
CA ALA A 214 15.98 16.44 28.20
C ALA A 214 15.14 15.82 27.07
N PHE A 215 14.44 16.63 26.29
CA PHE A 215 13.54 16.17 25.23
C PHE A 215 13.87 16.87 23.91
N MET A 216 14.26 16.08 22.91
CA MET A 216 14.53 16.57 21.56
C MET A 216 13.67 15.78 20.56
N HIS A 217 12.63 16.43 20.04
CA HIS A 217 11.72 15.84 19.05
C HIS A 217 11.82 16.61 17.72
N LEU A 218 12.37 15.96 16.71
CA LEU A 218 12.62 16.49 15.37
C LEU A 218 12.01 15.61 14.26
N TYR A 219 11.20 14.63 14.64
CA TYR A 219 10.65 13.63 13.71
C TYR A 219 9.66 14.23 12.70
N GLU A 220 9.39 13.51 11.62
CA GLU A 220 8.45 13.92 10.56
C GLU A 220 8.77 15.32 10.00
N ASN A 221 9.96 15.45 9.44
CA ASN A 221 10.49 16.65 8.79
C ASN A 221 11.31 16.24 7.55
N GLU A 222 11.99 17.20 6.91
CA GLU A 222 12.84 17.01 5.74
C GLU A 222 14.34 17.16 6.09
N LEU A 223 14.73 16.87 7.34
CA LEU A 223 16.11 17.03 7.81
C LEU A 223 17.04 16.03 7.12
N SER A 224 18.27 16.45 6.85
CA SER A 224 19.24 15.72 6.04
C SER A 224 20.65 15.77 6.64
N GLY A 225 21.57 15.01 6.03
CA GLY A 225 22.95 14.91 6.50
C GLY A 225 23.09 14.06 7.76
N PHE A 226 24.13 14.28 8.56
CA PHE A 226 24.51 13.40 9.67
C PHE A 226 23.98 13.89 11.01
N ILE A 227 23.78 12.96 11.97
CA ILE A 227 23.72 13.34 13.39
C ILE A 227 25.13 13.74 13.84
N PRO A 228 25.34 14.93 14.40
CA PRO A 228 26.65 15.37 14.90
C PRO A 228 27.20 14.42 15.99
N GLN A 229 28.51 14.16 15.99
CA GLN A 229 29.12 13.34 17.05
C GLN A 229 29.00 14.00 18.42
N GLU A 230 28.92 15.32 18.47
CA GLU A 230 28.75 16.11 19.67
C GLU A 230 27.39 15.88 20.35
N ILE A 231 26.44 15.16 19.71
CA ILE A 231 25.17 14.78 20.34
C ILE A 231 25.39 14.09 21.69
N GLY A 232 26.50 13.35 21.83
CA GLY A 232 26.90 12.70 23.08
C GLY A 232 27.19 13.65 24.25
N ASN A 233 27.28 14.96 24.02
CA ASN A 233 27.45 15.97 25.06
C ASN A 233 26.14 16.29 25.80
N LEU A 234 24.98 15.91 25.24
CA LEU A 234 23.66 16.17 25.82
C LEU A 234 23.33 15.18 26.96
N SER A 235 24.18 15.11 27.97
CA SER A 235 24.10 14.10 29.05
C SER A 235 22.77 14.03 29.82
N ASN A 236 21.92 15.07 29.73
CA ASN A 236 20.59 15.11 30.33
C ASN A 236 19.46 14.56 29.45
N LEU A 237 19.75 14.18 28.20
CA LEU A 237 18.76 13.74 27.23
C LEU A 237 18.08 12.43 27.69
N VAL A 238 16.76 12.46 27.67
CA VAL A 238 15.85 11.36 28.04
C VAL A 238 15.16 10.81 26.79
N GLU A 239 14.79 11.69 25.87
CA GLU A 239 14.12 11.35 24.60
C GLU A 239 14.84 11.98 23.42
N LEU A 240 15.13 11.15 22.42
CA LEU A 240 15.66 11.59 21.13
C LEU A 240 14.85 10.95 20.01
N PHE A 241 14.00 11.77 19.38
CA PHE A 241 13.18 11.37 18.23
C PHE A 241 13.61 12.16 17.00
N VAL A 242 14.19 11.47 16.04
CA VAL A 242 14.67 12.01 14.77
C VAL A 242 14.23 11.14 13.59
N ASP A 243 13.26 10.25 13.83
CA ASP A 243 12.70 9.35 12.83
C ASP A 243 11.94 10.10 11.72
N THR A 244 11.63 9.39 10.62
CA THR A 244 10.85 9.93 9.50
C THR A 244 11.46 11.23 8.93
N ASN A 245 12.72 11.16 8.51
CA ASN A 245 13.52 12.25 7.95
C ASN A 245 14.43 11.70 6.81
N HIS A 246 15.35 12.52 6.29
CA HIS A 246 16.37 12.12 5.29
C HIS A 246 17.79 12.08 5.88
N LEU A 247 17.93 11.75 7.17
CA LEU A 247 19.23 11.68 7.83
C LEU A 247 20.05 10.51 7.27
N THR A 248 21.36 10.69 7.18
CA THR A 248 22.30 9.82 6.49
C THR A 248 23.53 9.52 7.34
N GLY A 249 24.34 8.57 6.85
CA GLY A 249 25.62 8.18 7.43
C GLY A 249 25.52 7.37 8.72
N PRO A 250 26.63 7.21 9.45
CA PRO A 250 26.68 6.31 10.59
C PRO A 250 25.98 6.88 11.82
N ILE A 251 25.37 5.99 12.61
CA ILE A 251 24.95 6.27 13.97
C ILE A 251 26.22 6.63 14.80
N PRO A 252 26.30 7.81 15.43
CA PRO A 252 27.49 8.19 16.20
C PRO A 252 27.70 7.29 17.43
N SER A 253 28.90 6.74 17.62
CA SER A 253 29.23 5.94 18.81
C SER A 253 29.13 6.74 20.11
N THR A 254 29.32 8.06 20.04
CA THR A 254 29.15 9.00 21.15
C THR A 254 27.73 9.04 21.70
N LEU A 255 26.72 8.53 20.98
CA LEU A 255 25.37 8.33 21.53
C LEU A 255 25.40 7.48 22.81
N GLY A 256 26.34 6.52 22.92
CA GLY A 256 26.52 5.71 24.13
C GLY A 256 26.79 6.53 25.40
N ASN A 257 27.16 7.81 25.31
CA ASN A 257 27.37 8.69 26.45
C ASN A 257 26.07 9.18 27.11
N LEU A 258 24.92 9.05 26.44
CA LEU A 258 23.62 9.57 26.89
C LEU A 258 22.96 8.67 27.94
N LYS A 259 23.57 8.54 29.12
CA LYS A 259 23.17 7.53 30.14
C LYS A 259 21.73 7.66 30.68
N ARG A 260 21.06 8.80 30.45
CA ARG A 260 19.67 9.06 30.85
C ARG A 260 18.65 8.74 29.75
N LEU A 261 19.12 8.42 28.55
CA LEU A 261 18.26 8.18 27.39
C LEU A 261 17.38 6.96 27.64
N THR A 262 16.08 7.15 27.48
CA THR A 262 15.03 6.15 27.74
C THR A 262 14.36 5.73 26.44
N TYR A 263 14.17 6.65 25.50
CA TYR A 263 13.57 6.38 24.20
C TYR A 263 14.45 6.93 23.08
N LEU A 264 14.77 6.09 22.10
CA LEU A 264 15.61 6.44 20.96
C LEU A 264 14.96 5.96 19.66
N TYR A 265 14.39 6.90 18.91
CA TYR A 265 13.74 6.63 17.61
C TYR A 265 14.50 7.33 16.49
N MET A 266 14.99 6.52 15.56
CA MET A 266 15.75 6.94 14.37
C MET A 266 15.31 6.19 13.11
N TYR A 267 14.12 5.59 13.13
CA TYR A 267 13.58 4.80 12.02
C TYR A 267 13.20 5.65 10.81
N ASP A 268 12.92 5.02 9.67
CA ASP A 268 12.52 5.65 8.40
C ASP A 268 13.43 6.83 8.03
N ASN A 269 14.71 6.53 7.88
CA ASN A 269 15.78 7.46 7.48
C ASN A 269 16.71 6.74 6.48
N SER A 270 17.88 7.30 6.22
CA SER A 270 18.92 6.72 5.37
C SER A 270 20.24 6.45 6.14
N PHE A 271 20.14 6.12 7.44
CA PHE A 271 21.33 5.78 8.24
C PHE A 271 22.04 4.55 7.66
N SER A 272 23.36 4.60 7.62
CA SER A 272 24.22 3.54 7.07
C SER A 272 25.30 3.15 8.09
N GLY A 273 26.20 2.24 7.73
CA GLY A 273 27.19 1.70 8.67
C GLY A 273 26.60 0.66 9.61
N SER A 274 27.40 0.24 10.60
CA SER A 274 26.98 -0.70 11.64
C SER A 274 26.37 0.00 12.84
N ILE A 275 25.50 -0.69 13.56
CA ILE A 275 25.05 -0.27 14.89
C ILE A 275 26.27 -0.24 15.82
N PRO A 276 26.62 0.90 16.43
CA PRO A 276 27.76 1.00 17.33
C PRO A 276 27.55 0.15 18.60
N PRO A 277 28.55 -0.63 19.06
CA PRO A 277 28.47 -1.37 20.31
C PRO A 277 28.18 -0.49 21.54
N GLU A 278 28.59 0.77 21.52
CA GLU A 278 28.38 1.76 22.58
C GLU A 278 26.90 2.08 22.83
N VAL A 279 26.00 1.78 21.89
CA VAL A 279 24.54 1.83 22.12
C VAL A 279 24.14 0.90 23.28
N GLY A 280 24.87 -0.21 23.46
CA GLY A 280 24.71 -1.12 24.60
C GLY A 280 25.02 -0.51 25.97
N ASP A 281 25.66 0.68 26.02
CA ASP A 281 25.95 1.37 27.28
C ASP A 281 24.82 2.26 27.79
N LEU A 282 23.71 2.37 27.04
CA LEU A 282 22.52 3.14 27.37
C LEU A 282 21.62 2.40 28.38
N LYS A 283 22.11 2.16 29.60
CA LYS A 283 21.43 1.27 30.58
C LYS A 283 20.02 1.71 31.02
N SER A 284 19.63 2.96 30.76
CA SER A 284 18.29 3.49 31.03
C SER A 284 17.28 3.24 29.90
N LEU A 285 17.75 2.77 28.73
CA LEU A 285 16.94 2.65 27.52
C LEU A 285 15.84 1.59 27.68
N LYS A 286 14.62 1.99 27.31
CA LYS A 286 13.42 1.14 27.30
C LYS A 286 12.99 0.80 25.88
N GLU A 287 13.08 1.75 24.96
CA GLU A 287 12.64 1.54 23.58
C GLU A 287 13.71 2.01 22.60
N LEU A 288 14.02 1.13 21.65
CA LEU A 288 15.01 1.35 20.62
C LEU A 288 14.43 0.97 19.26
N SER A 289 14.34 1.94 18.35
CA SER A 289 13.78 1.71 17.02
C SER A 289 14.62 2.34 15.92
N PHE A 290 15.19 1.48 15.07
CA PHE A 290 16.04 1.82 13.93
C PHE A 290 15.54 1.24 12.60
N PHE A 291 14.27 0.83 12.52
CA PHE A 291 13.76 0.17 11.31
C PHE A 291 13.80 1.09 10.07
N GLY A 292 13.70 0.52 8.87
CA GLY A 292 13.56 1.30 7.63
C GLY A 292 14.78 2.18 7.34
N ASN A 293 15.98 1.61 7.49
CA ASN A 293 17.27 2.29 7.25
C ASN A 293 18.18 1.43 6.37
N HIS A 294 19.44 1.84 6.19
CA HIS A 294 20.48 1.12 5.45
C HIS A 294 21.59 0.58 6.35
N LEU A 295 21.26 0.25 7.61
CA LEU A 295 22.22 -0.29 8.57
C LEU A 295 22.67 -1.69 8.14
N HIS A 296 23.96 -1.99 8.30
CA HIS A 296 24.56 -3.26 7.92
C HIS A 296 25.55 -3.76 8.98
N GLY A 297 26.22 -4.89 8.72
CA GLY A 297 27.05 -5.54 9.72
C GLY A 297 26.21 -6.31 10.75
N SER A 298 26.84 -6.76 11.84
CA SER A 298 26.19 -7.59 12.86
C SER A 298 25.45 -6.79 13.92
N ILE A 299 24.38 -7.36 14.47
CA ILE A 299 23.76 -6.87 15.71
C ILE A 299 24.80 -6.96 16.84
N PRO A 300 25.15 -5.86 17.54
CA PRO A 300 26.15 -5.89 18.60
C PRO A 300 25.67 -6.70 19.81
N ALA A 301 26.54 -7.57 20.35
CA ALA A 301 26.23 -8.36 21.54
C ALA A 301 25.95 -7.50 22.78
N SER A 302 26.54 -6.30 22.86
CA SER A 302 26.32 -5.33 23.93
C SER A 302 24.88 -4.83 24.05
N LEU A 303 24.06 -4.95 22.98
CA LEU A 303 22.62 -4.68 23.09
C LEU A 303 21.94 -5.62 24.10
N GLY A 304 22.48 -6.82 24.33
CA GLY A 304 22.00 -7.74 25.35
C GLY A 304 22.17 -7.24 26.79
N ASP A 305 22.97 -6.18 27.01
CA ASP A 305 23.19 -5.61 28.34
C ASP A 305 22.18 -4.51 28.70
N LEU A 306 21.21 -4.22 27.83
CA LEU A 306 20.15 -3.21 28.02
C LEU A 306 19.01 -3.78 28.87
N GLY A 307 19.26 -4.02 30.15
CA GLY A 307 18.32 -4.73 31.04
C GLY A 307 16.91 -4.12 31.18
N ASN A 308 16.73 -2.83 30.85
CA ASN A 308 15.44 -2.14 30.89
C ASN A 308 14.68 -2.15 29.56
N LEU A 309 15.27 -2.68 28.49
CA LEU A 309 14.70 -2.63 27.16
C LEU A 309 13.44 -3.50 27.08
N SER A 310 12.32 -2.88 26.72
CA SER A 310 11.05 -3.52 26.41
C SER A 310 10.85 -3.68 24.91
N LEU A 311 11.20 -2.67 24.11
CA LEU A 311 10.99 -2.67 22.66
C LEU A 311 12.31 -2.59 21.90
N LEU A 312 12.50 -3.50 20.94
CA LEU A 312 13.63 -3.50 20.01
C LEU A 312 13.18 -3.74 18.57
N HIS A 313 13.23 -2.69 17.76
CA HIS A 313 12.85 -2.75 16.33
C HIS A 313 14.06 -2.44 15.44
N LEU A 314 14.50 -3.43 14.67
CA LEU A 314 15.64 -3.35 13.75
C LEU A 314 15.30 -3.80 12.31
N TYR A 315 14.02 -3.98 12.00
CA TYR A 315 13.57 -4.54 10.71
C TYR A 315 13.80 -3.61 9.51
N GLY A 316 13.70 -4.15 8.30
CA GLY A 316 13.83 -3.35 7.07
C GLY A 316 15.19 -2.69 6.95
N ASN A 317 16.26 -3.45 7.21
CA ASN A 317 17.65 -3.03 7.16
C ASN A 317 18.50 -4.05 6.40
N ASN A 318 19.81 -3.85 6.35
CA ASN A 318 20.80 -4.73 5.72
C ASN A 318 21.67 -5.46 6.76
N LEU A 319 21.16 -5.69 7.98
CA LEU A 319 21.89 -6.34 9.07
C LEU A 319 22.19 -7.80 8.71
N SER A 320 23.37 -8.27 9.09
CA SER A 320 23.90 -9.60 8.77
C SER A 320 24.48 -10.25 10.03
N GLY A 321 25.13 -11.41 9.89
CA GLY A 321 25.65 -12.14 11.06
C GLY A 321 24.56 -12.90 11.82
N THR A 322 24.91 -13.40 12.99
CA THR A 322 24.01 -14.16 13.87
C THR A 322 23.33 -13.27 14.90
N ILE A 323 22.14 -13.66 15.34
CA ILE A 323 21.50 -13.05 16.53
C ILE A 323 22.38 -13.34 17.77
N PRO A 324 22.88 -12.33 18.50
CA PRO A 324 23.73 -12.55 19.68
C PRO A 324 23.01 -13.29 20.80
N LYS A 325 23.70 -14.24 21.45
CA LYS A 325 23.14 -15.00 22.58
C LYS A 325 22.89 -14.13 23.80
N GLU A 326 23.63 -13.03 23.93
CA GLU A 326 23.54 -12.03 25.00
C GLU A 326 22.17 -11.37 25.03
N MET A 327 21.44 -11.29 23.91
CA MET A 327 20.07 -10.75 23.86
C MET A 327 19.09 -11.56 24.72
N GLY A 328 19.41 -12.82 25.07
CA GLY A 328 18.65 -13.59 26.05
C GLY A 328 18.74 -13.07 27.49
N ASN A 329 19.52 -12.02 27.76
CA ASN A 329 19.58 -11.33 29.05
C ASN A 329 18.53 -10.21 29.19
N LEU A 330 17.82 -9.84 28.11
CA LEU A 330 16.84 -8.76 28.07
C LEU A 330 15.52 -9.14 28.78
N LYS A 331 15.54 -9.23 30.10
CA LYS A 331 14.40 -9.76 30.88
C LYS A 331 13.09 -8.97 30.74
N ASN A 332 13.16 -7.69 30.37
CA ASN A 332 12.00 -6.82 30.22
C ASN A 332 11.46 -6.74 28.78
N ILE A 333 12.11 -7.41 27.81
CA ILE A 333 11.70 -7.34 26.41
C ILE A 333 10.31 -7.93 26.23
N ASN A 334 9.41 -7.17 25.61
CA ASN A 334 8.07 -7.59 25.24
C ASN A 334 7.91 -7.70 23.71
N ASP A 335 8.57 -6.83 22.96
CA ASP A 335 8.46 -6.71 21.51
C ASP A 335 9.85 -6.67 20.86
N MET A 336 10.13 -7.71 20.07
CA MET A 336 11.38 -7.85 19.33
C MET A 336 11.10 -8.13 17.85
N GLU A 337 11.50 -7.19 17.00
CA GLU A 337 11.22 -7.20 15.56
C GLU A 337 12.55 -7.07 14.79
N LEU A 338 13.01 -8.18 14.21
CA LEU A 338 14.28 -8.29 13.48
C LEU A 338 14.08 -8.72 12.01
N SER A 339 12.85 -8.62 11.52
CA SER A 339 12.42 -9.05 10.18
C SER A 339 13.15 -8.31 9.05
N GLU A 340 13.07 -8.82 7.82
CA GLU A 340 13.53 -8.12 6.62
C GLU A 340 15.00 -7.65 6.72
N ASN A 341 15.89 -8.61 6.97
CA ASN A 341 17.34 -8.41 7.08
C ASN A 341 18.08 -9.60 6.43
N GLN A 342 19.40 -9.67 6.62
CA GLN A 342 20.27 -10.74 6.14
C GLN A 342 20.84 -11.59 7.30
N LEU A 343 20.11 -11.68 8.42
CA LEU A 343 20.53 -12.44 9.60
C LEU A 343 20.55 -13.93 9.29
N HIS A 344 21.57 -14.64 9.77
CA HIS A 344 21.74 -16.08 9.58
C HIS A 344 22.09 -16.80 10.88
N GLY A 345 22.31 -18.12 10.82
CA GLY A 345 22.50 -18.95 12.00
C GLY A 345 21.20 -19.20 12.76
N SER A 346 21.30 -19.77 13.96
CA SER A 346 20.12 -20.19 14.75
C SER A 346 19.65 -19.14 15.75
N ILE A 347 18.37 -19.19 16.12
CA ILE A 347 17.85 -18.47 17.29
C ILE A 347 18.60 -18.96 18.55
N PRO A 348 19.23 -18.07 19.34
CA PRO A 348 19.96 -18.48 20.53
C PRO A 348 19.07 -19.20 21.55
N THR A 349 19.57 -20.28 22.16
CA THR A 349 18.82 -21.01 23.19
C THR A 349 18.53 -20.18 24.44
N SER A 350 19.29 -19.11 24.67
CA SER A 350 19.06 -18.13 25.73
C SER A 350 17.73 -17.39 25.60
N PHE A 351 17.15 -17.30 24.39
CA PHE A 351 15.83 -16.67 24.18
C PHE A 351 14.73 -17.38 24.97
N ALA A 352 14.86 -18.68 25.25
CA ALA A 352 13.92 -19.42 26.10
C ALA A 352 13.77 -18.84 27.53
N LYS A 353 14.65 -17.91 27.95
CA LYS A 353 14.58 -17.22 29.25
C LYS A 353 13.75 -15.93 29.22
N LEU A 354 13.33 -15.46 28.06
CA LEU A 354 12.63 -14.18 27.87
C LEU A 354 11.14 -14.33 28.21
N SER A 355 10.80 -14.44 29.50
CA SER A 355 9.43 -14.73 29.94
C SER A 355 8.39 -13.64 29.63
N ASN A 356 8.82 -12.40 29.42
CA ASN A 356 7.94 -11.25 29.12
C ASN A 356 7.73 -11.05 27.61
N LEU A 357 8.38 -11.84 26.76
CA LEU A 357 8.28 -11.68 25.30
C LEU A 357 6.89 -12.08 24.81
N GLU A 358 6.21 -11.14 24.16
CA GLU A 358 4.86 -11.29 23.60
C GLU A 358 4.89 -11.29 22.06
N ILE A 359 5.76 -10.47 21.46
CA ILE A 359 5.88 -10.28 20.02
C ILE A 359 7.31 -10.61 19.61
N LEU A 360 7.45 -11.58 18.71
CA LEU A 360 8.74 -11.95 18.13
C LEU A 360 8.62 -12.18 16.63
N PHE A 361 9.12 -11.23 15.84
CA PHE A 361 9.12 -11.32 14.38
C PHE A 361 10.55 -11.41 13.85
N LEU A 362 10.79 -12.47 13.08
CA LEU A 362 12.09 -12.86 12.51
C LEU A 362 11.97 -13.19 11.02
N ARG A 363 10.85 -12.80 10.37
CA ARG A 363 10.54 -13.20 9.00
C ARG A 363 11.51 -12.58 7.99
N ASP A 364 11.53 -13.16 6.79
CA ASP A 364 12.32 -12.65 5.65
C ASP A 364 13.80 -12.43 6.01
N ASN A 365 14.45 -13.51 6.46
CA ASN A 365 15.87 -13.55 6.82
C ASN A 365 16.52 -14.83 6.26
N GLN A 366 17.75 -15.14 6.70
CA GLN A 366 18.49 -16.36 6.37
C GLN A 366 18.72 -17.25 7.60
N LEU A 367 17.86 -17.14 8.62
CA LEU A 367 17.97 -17.89 9.88
C LEU A 367 17.75 -19.38 9.64
N SER A 368 18.46 -20.21 10.39
CA SER A 368 18.52 -21.66 10.21
C SER A 368 18.54 -22.40 11.55
N GLY A 369 18.71 -23.72 11.54
CA GLY A 369 18.71 -24.53 12.76
C GLY A 369 17.32 -24.71 13.36
N GLN A 370 17.26 -25.20 14.60
CA GLN A 370 16.01 -25.52 15.29
C GLN A 370 15.54 -24.37 16.16
N ILE A 371 14.22 -24.24 16.34
CA ILE A 371 13.65 -23.33 17.34
C ILE A 371 13.96 -23.90 18.74
N PRO A 372 14.45 -23.07 19.69
CA PRO A 372 14.80 -23.56 21.03
C PRO A 372 13.61 -24.25 21.72
N LYS A 373 13.85 -25.44 22.32
CA LYS A 373 12.79 -26.27 22.93
C LYS A 373 11.97 -25.56 24.02
N GLY A 374 12.56 -24.59 24.72
CA GLY A 374 11.89 -23.83 25.77
C GLY A 374 11.00 -22.68 25.26
N PHE A 375 10.87 -22.48 23.95
CA PHE A 375 9.95 -21.49 23.40
C PHE A 375 8.50 -21.84 23.76
N GLY A 376 7.81 -20.88 24.38
CA GLY A 376 6.43 -21.05 24.87
C GLY A 376 6.31 -21.71 26.25
N ASP A 377 7.39 -22.21 26.85
CA ASP A 377 7.32 -22.80 28.21
C ASP A 377 7.05 -21.74 29.27
N THR A 378 7.71 -20.59 29.15
CA THR A 378 7.63 -19.47 30.11
C THR A 378 7.17 -18.16 29.47
N MET A 379 6.86 -18.17 28.16
CA MET A 379 6.47 -17.00 27.38
C MET A 379 4.97 -16.96 27.19
N ASN A 380 4.40 -15.75 27.21
CA ASN A 380 3.01 -15.50 26.81
C ASN A 380 2.96 -14.88 25.42
N LEU A 381 3.46 -15.61 24.42
CA LEU A 381 3.50 -15.13 23.04
C LEU A 381 2.08 -14.77 22.56
N LEU A 382 1.94 -13.59 21.98
CA LEU A 382 0.78 -13.13 21.23
C LEU A 382 0.98 -13.36 19.74
N ASN A 383 2.15 -12.96 19.22
CA ASN A 383 2.47 -13.04 17.81
C ASN A 383 3.89 -13.60 17.60
N LEU A 384 4.00 -14.63 16.78
CA LEU A 384 5.26 -15.24 16.40
C LEU A 384 5.36 -15.34 14.88
N GLN A 385 6.34 -14.66 14.29
CA GLN A 385 6.60 -14.71 12.85
C GLN A 385 8.00 -15.25 12.56
N LEU A 386 8.04 -16.41 11.91
CA LEU A 386 9.26 -17.16 11.56
C LEU A 386 9.34 -17.45 10.06
N ASP A 387 8.40 -16.94 9.27
CA ASP A 387 8.25 -17.31 7.87
C ASP A 387 9.38 -16.81 6.96
N THR A 388 9.55 -17.46 5.82
CA THR A 388 10.58 -17.16 4.81
C THR A 388 11.99 -17.13 5.41
N ASN A 389 12.41 -18.29 5.93
CA ASN A 389 13.73 -18.54 6.50
C ASN A 389 14.21 -19.94 6.09
N GLN A 390 15.24 -20.46 6.76
CA GLN A 390 15.82 -21.80 6.56
C GLN A 390 15.72 -22.65 7.83
N PHE A 391 14.72 -22.42 8.68
CA PHE A 391 14.54 -23.18 9.92
C PHE A 391 14.25 -24.66 9.66
N THR A 392 14.75 -25.52 10.54
CA THR A 392 14.66 -26.98 10.47
C THR A 392 14.18 -27.57 11.80
N GLY A 393 13.96 -28.88 11.85
CA GLY A 393 13.54 -29.57 13.07
C GLY A 393 12.05 -29.37 13.37
N TYR A 394 11.69 -29.33 14.65
CA TYR A 394 10.30 -29.34 15.12
C TYR A 394 9.85 -27.94 15.57
N LEU A 395 8.57 -27.65 15.42
CA LEU A 395 7.95 -26.54 16.14
C LEU A 395 7.91 -26.85 17.66
N PRO A 396 8.10 -25.86 18.54
CA PRO A 396 8.10 -26.09 19.99
C PRO A 396 6.75 -26.63 20.51
N GLU A 397 6.79 -27.69 21.33
CA GLU A 397 5.59 -28.39 21.79
C GLU A 397 4.65 -27.50 22.62
N ASN A 398 5.20 -26.57 23.40
CA ASN A 398 4.48 -25.71 24.33
C ASN A 398 4.24 -24.29 23.80
N ILE A 399 4.32 -24.07 22.48
CA ILE A 399 4.26 -22.74 21.87
C ILE A 399 3.01 -21.92 22.20
N CYS A 400 1.87 -22.57 22.50
CA CYS A 400 0.65 -21.92 22.98
C CYS A 400 0.24 -22.38 24.39
N ARG A 401 1.18 -22.80 25.24
CA ARG A 401 0.85 -23.22 26.61
C ARG A 401 0.22 -22.10 27.44
N GLY A 402 0.62 -20.84 27.20
CA GLY A 402 0.03 -19.66 27.84
C GLY A 402 -1.39 -19.30 27.35
N GLY A 403 -1.89 -19.93 26.28
CA GLY A 403 -3.23 -19.69 25.76
C GLY A 403 -3.47 -18.29 25.16
N SER A 404 -2.40 -17.53 24.91
CA SER A 404 -2.43 -16.15 24.43
C SER A 404 -2.12 -16.01 22.93
N LEU A 405 -1.55 -17.04 22.30
CA LEU A 405 -1.04 -16.96 20.93
C LEU A 405 -2.17 -16.72 19.93
N GLN A 406 -2.10 -15.62 19.19
CA GLN A 406 -3.10 -15.20 18.21
C GLN A 406 -2.63 -15.47 16.79
N ASN A 407 -1.38 -15.10 16.48
CA ASN A 407 -0.83 -15.22 15.14
C ASN A 407 0.48 -16.02 15.15
N ILE A 408 0.52 -17.06 14.33
CA ILE A 408 1.73 -17.85 14.10
C ILE A 408 1.98 -18.02 12.61
N THR A 409 3.16 -17.60 12.16
CA THR A 409 3.65 -17.86 10.81
C THR A 409 4.98 -18.60 10.87
N ALA A 410 5.05 -19.71 10.16
CA ALA A 410 6.24 -20.54 10.03
C ALA A 410 6.39 -21.06 8.58
N ASN A 411 5.62 -20.49 7.65
CA ASN A 411 5.61 -20.91 6.25
C ASN A 411 6.94 -20.65 5.54
N ASN A 412 7.17 -21.30 4.39
CA ASN A 412 8.40 -21.18 3.61
C ASN A 412 9.67 -21.47 4.44
N ASN A 413 9.72 -22.63 5.08
CA ASN A 413 10.86 -23.11 5.87
C ASN A 413 11.09 -24.61 5.59
N HIS A 414 11.90 -25.27 6.41
CA HIS A 414 12.17 -26.70 6.36
C HIS A 414 11.72 -27.41 7.64
N PHE A 415 10.65 -26.94 8.29
CA PHE A 415 10.10 -27.59 9.47
C PHE A 415 9.61 -29.00 9.17
N THR A 416 9.83 -29.90 10.13
CA THR A 416 9.52 -31.33 10.08
C THR A 416 8.75 -31.75 11.34
N GLY A 417 8.27 -32.99 11.37
CA GLY A 417 7.54 -33.51 12.51
C GLY A 417 6.11 -33.01 12.61
N ARG A 418 5.47 -33.28 13.77
CA ARG A 418 4.06 -32.96 14.00
C ARG A 418 3.85 -31.51 14.44
N VAL A 419 2.64 -31.01 14.20
CA VAL A 419 2.19 -29.75 14.78
C VAL A 419 2.08 -29.92 16.31
N PRO A 420 2.59 -28.97 17.10
CA PRO A 420 2.55 -29.02 18.56
C PRO A 420 1.15 -29.27 19.13
N SER A 421 1.01 -30.17 20.10
CA SER A 421 -0.29 -30.47 20.70
C SER A 421 -0.88 -29.26 21.46
N SER A 422 -0.04 -28.34 21.94
CA SER A 422 -0.52 -27.08 22.54
C SER A 422 -1.32 -26.22 21.56
N LEU A 423 -1.05 -26.30 20.25
CA LEU A 423 -1.84 -25.59 19.24
C LEU A 423 -3.24 -26.19 19.04
N LYS A 424 -3.45 -27.46 19.38
CA LYS A 424 -4.76 -28.12 19.25
C LYS A 424 -5.83 -27.41 20.09
N ASN A 425 -5.47 -26.97 21.30
CA ASN A 425 -6.41 -26.35 22.26
C ASN A 425 -6.22 -24.82 22.38
N CYS A 426 -5.47 -24.20 21.47
CA CYS A 426 -5.14 -22.79 21.49
C CYS A 426 -6.32 -21.94 20.95
N THR A 427 -7.33 -21.68 21.78
CA THR A 427 -8.57 -20.97 21.37
C THR A 427 -8.38 -19.50 21.03
N SER A 428 -7.23 -18.92 21.37
CA SER A 428 -6.82 -17.55 21.05
C SER A 428 -6.43 -17.34 19.59
N LEU A 429 -6.17 -18.41 18.83
CA LEU A 429 -5.67 -18.30 17.45
C LEU A 429 -6.66 -17.56 16.54
N ILE A 430 -6.10 -16.61 15.78
CA ILE A 430 -6.78 -15.82 14.75
C ILE A 430 -6.23 -16.18 13.37
N ARG A 431 -4.90 -16.34 13.26
CA ARG A 431 -4.23 -16.63 11.99
C ARG A 431 -3.10 -17.65 12.15
N VAL A 432 -3.10 -18.68 11.32
CA VAL A 432 -2.08 -19.72 11.29
C VAL A 432 -1.56 -19.90 9.88
N ARG A 433 -0.23 -19.84 9.69
CA ARG A 433 0.44 -20.18 8.43
C ARG A 433 1.58 -21.15 8.65
N LEU A 434 1.38 -22.40 8.22
CA LEU A 434 2.37 -23.46 8.29
C LEU A 434 2.72 -24.00 6.89
N ASP A 435 2.23 -23.33 5.85
CA ASP A 435 2.35 -23.76 4.46
C ASP A 435 3.81 -23.84 3.96
N SER A 436 4.05 -24.66 2.93
CA SER A 436 5.37 -24.79 2.29
C SER A 436 6.48 -25.20 3.27
N ASN A 437 6.29 -26.35 3.92
CA ASN A 437 7.23 -26.99 4.85
C ASN A 437 7.27 -28.50 4.59
N GLN A 438 7.85 -29.27 5.53
CA GLN A 438 7.89 -30.73 5.50
C GLN A 438 7.16 -31.35 6.70
N LEU A 439 6.19 -30.62 7.27
CA LEU A 439 5.41 -31.05 8.44
C LEU A 439 4.61 -32.31 8.10
N ILE A 440 4.52 -33.20 9.09
CA ILE A 440 3.73 -34.43 9.06
C ILE A 440 2.67 -34.36 10.15
N GLY A 441 1.70 -35.25 10.14
CA GLY A 441 0.66 -35.25 11.17
C GLY A 441 -0.66 -35.77 10.63
N ASP A 442 -1.51 -36.22 11.54
CA ASP A 442 -2.87 -36.63 11.19
C ASP A 442 -3.79 -35.42 11.37
N ILE A 443 -4.21 -34.83 10.26
CA ILE A 443 -5.06 -33.62 10.27
C ILE A 443 -6.45 -33.86 10.89
N SER A 444 -6.84 -35.12 11.09
CA SER A 444 -8.08 -35.48 11.79
C SER A 444 -8.04 -35.06 13.26
N ASP A 445 -6.86 -35.18 13.86
CA ASP A 445 -6.66 -35.11 15.30
C ASP A 445 -5.70 -34.01 15.75
N ASP A 446 -4.79 -33.54 14.89
CA ASP A 446 -3.76 -32.56 15.28
C ASP A 446 -4.33 -31.13 15.46
N PHE A 447 -5.54 -30.87 14.97
CA PHE A 447 -6.20 -29.56 15.03
C PHE A 447 -7.55 -29.61 15.79
N GLY A 448 -7.80 -28.58 16.59
CA GLY A 448 -9.00 -28.49 17.42
C GLY A 448 -10.10 -27.59 16.86
N VAL A 449 -10.96 -27.11 17.76
CA VAL A 449 -12.00 -26.13 17.46
C VAL A 449 -11.52 -24.75 17.90
N TYR A 450 -11.50 -23.81 16.96
CA TYR A 450 -10.95 -22.47 17.18
C TYR A 450 -12.04 -21.41 17.03
N PRO A 451 -12.53 -20.81 18.12
CA PRO A 451 -13.62 -19.84 18.07
C PRO A 451 -13.29 -18.55 17.31
N ASN A 452 -12.02 -18.12 17.34
CA ASN A 452 -11.56 -16.84 16.79
C ASN A 452 -10.77 -16.98 15.48
N LEU A 453 -10.53 -18.20 15.02
CA LEU A 453 -9.68 -18.46 13.86
C LEU A 453 -10.38 -17.97 12.59
N ARG A 454 -9.72 -17.08 11.85
CA ARG A 454 -10.20 -16.53 10.58
C ARG A 454 -9.48 -17.13 9.38
N PHE A 455 -8.21 -17.46 9.54
CA PHE A 455 -7.37 -17.90 8.44
C PHE A 455 -6.42 -19.02 8.89
N ILE A 456 -6.39 -20.10 8.11
CA ILE A 456 -5.38 -21.14 8.25
C ILE A 456 -4.90 -21.65 6.88
N ASP A 457 -3.59 -21.78 6.75
CA ASP A 457 -2.93 -22.36 5.59
C ASP A 457 -1.92 -23.44 6.01
N LEU A 458 -2.19 -24.67 5.58
CA LEU A 458 -1.41 -25.88 5.84
C LEU A 458 -0.86 -26.48 4.54
N SER A 459 -0.96 -25.73 3.43
CA SER A 459 -0.70 -26.26 2.10
C SER A 459 0.77 -26.65 1.90
N ASN A 460 1.05 -27.52 0.94
CA ASN A 460 2.40 -27.94 0.55
C ASN A 460 3.21 -28.48 1.75
N ASN A 461 2.70 -29.55 2.36
CA ASN A 461 3.30 -30.27 3.47
C ASN A 461 3.14 -31.79 3.24
N ARG A 462 3.33 -32.59 4.28
CA ARG A 462 3.16 -34.06 4.26
C ARG A 462 2.08 -34.50 5.26
N PHE A 463 1.07 -33.68 5.51
CA PHE A 463 -0.07 -34.04 6.36
C PHE A 463 -0.87 -35.18 5.74
N PHE A 464 -1.38 -36.08 6.57
CA PHE A 464 -2.23 -37.20 6.16
C PHE A 464 -3.47 -37.27 7.06
N GLY A 465 -4.28 -38.31 6.90
CA GLY A 465 -5.50 -38.50 7.70
C GLY A 465 -6.76 -38.08 6.94
N ARG A 466 -7.81 -37.66 7.66
CA ARG A 466 -9.08 -37.16 7.09
C ARG A 466 -9.38 -35.74 7.55
N ILE A 467 -10.13 -35.00 6.76
CA ILE A 467 -10.62 -33.67 7.16
C ILE A 467 -11.53 -33.83 8.38
N SER A 468 -11.16 -33.20 9.49
CA SER A 468 -11.88 -33.29 10.76
C SER A 468 -13.24 -32.57 10.72
N SER A 469 -14.21 -33.08 11.49
CA SER A 469 -15.49 -32.38 11.68
C SER A 469 -15.35 -31.08 12.47
N ASN A 470 -14.25 -30.89 13.19
CA ASN A 470 -13.96 -29.71 14.01
C ASN A 470 -13.97 -28.41 13.21
N TRP A 471 -13.53 -28.43 11.95
CA TRP A 471 -13.51 -27.25 11.08
C TRP A 471 -14.91 -26.64 10.90
N GLY A 472 -15.94 -27.47 10.90
CA GLY A 472 -17.36 -27.07 10.89
C GLY A 472 -17.83 -26.30 12.12
N GLN A 473 -17.05 -26.34 13.21
CA GLN A 473 -17.36 -25.66 14.48
C GLN A 473 -16.59 -24.34 14.62
N CYS A 474 -15.60 -24.06 13.76
CA CYS A 474 -14.84 -22.81 13.73
C CYS A 474 -15.67 -21.71 13.05
N GLN A 475 -16.55 -21.04 13.81
CA GLN A 475 -17.58 -20.14 13.27
C GLN A 475 -17.04 -18.89 12.56
N GLN A 476 -15.84 -18.42 12.92
CA GLN A 476 -15.21 -17.24 12.31
C GLN A 476 -14.30 -17.58 11.12
N LEU A 477 -14.19 -18.86 10.74
CA LEU A 477 -13.24 -19.30 9.73
C LEU A 477 -13.66 -18.80 8.35
N GLN A 478 -12.78 -18.01 7.72
CA GLN A 478 -12.98 -17.43 6.39
C GLN A 478 -12.13 -18.13 5.32
N THR A 479 -10.93 -18.59 5.68
CA THR A 479 -10.04 -19.26 4.74
C THR A 479 -9.47 -20.53 5.35
N LEU A 480 -9.67 -21.65 4.65
CA LEU A 480 -9.10 -22.96 4.95
C LEU A 480 -8.36 -23.48 3.72
N ARG A 481 -7.04 -23.63 3.84
CA ARG A 481 -6.19 -24.18 2.77
C ARG A 481 -5.36 -25.35 3.27
N ILE A 482 -5.48 -26.48 2.58
CA ILE A 482 -4.80 -27.75 2.89
C ILE A 482 -4.24 -28.36 1.57
N SER A 483 -4.04 -27.52 0.55
CA SER A 483 -3.63 -28.00 -0.79
C SER A 483 -2.28 -28.73 -0.76
N GLY A 484 -2.04 -29.70 -1.63
CA GLY A 484 -0.71 -30.30 -1.81
C GLY A 484 -0.24 -31.07 -0.57
N ASN A 485 -1.08 -31.98 -0.08
CA ASN A 485 -0.80 -32.86 1.06
C ASN A 485 -1.20 -34.32 0.73
N ASN A 486 -1.07 -35.22 1.71
CA ASN A 486 -1.42 -36.63 1.62
C ASN A 486 -2.76 -36.93 2.33
N VAL A 487 -3.68 -35.96 2.40
CA VAL A 487 -4.98 -36.11 3.09
C VAL A 487 -5.90 -36.99 2.26
N SER A 488 -6.65 -37.87 2.91
CA SER A 488 -7.48 -38.89 2.28
C SER A 488 -8.87 -38.98 2.92
N ASN A 489 -9.61 -40.05 2.60
CA ASN A 489 -10.99 -40.30 3.03
C ASN A 489 -11.99 -39.25 2.52
N THR A 490 -13.22 -39.31 3.03
CA THR A 490 -14.36 -38.50 2.59
C THR A 490 -14.41 -37.14 3.28
N LEU A 491 -14.98 -36.14 2.60
CA LEU A 491 -15.29 -34.84 3.20
C LEU A 491 -16.38 -34.98 4.29
N PRO A 492 -16.21 -34.38 5.48
CA PRO A 492 -17.21 -34.41 6.53
C PRO A 492 -18.41 -33.51 6.19
N LEU A 493 -19.62 -33.98 6.47
CA LEU A 493 -20.85 -33.19 6.25
C LEU A 493 -20.84 -31.87 7.04
N THR A 494 -20.20 -31.86 8.21
CA THR A 494 -20.15 -30.70 9.11
C THR A 494 -19.37 -29.52 8.52
N ILE A 495 -18.57 -29.71 7.46
CA ILE A 495 -17.86 -28.58 6.81
C ILE A 495 -18.85 -27.51 6.32
N GLY A 496 -20.07 -27.92 5.92
CA GLY A 496 -21.14 -27.01 5.51
C GLY A 496 -21.67 -26.10 6.62
N ASN A 497 -21.28 -26.31 7.89
CA ASN A 497 -21.67 -25.45 9.00
C ASN A 497 -20.82 -24.17 9.09
N SER A 498 -19.65 -24.11 8.43
CA SER A 498 -18.75 -22.94 8.44
C SER A 498 -19.22 -21.86 7.46
N THR A 499 -20.37 -21.25 7.72
CA THR A 499 -21.05 -20.35 6.77
C THR A 499 -20.28 -19.06 6.44
N GLN A 500 -19.27 -18.69 7.24
CA GLN A 500 -18.37 -17.57 6.98
C GLN A 500 -17.21 -17.93 6.03
N LEU A 501 -17.07 -19.20 5.65
CA LEU A 501 -15.97 -19.67 4.82
C LEU A 501 -16.09 -19.07 3.41
N ARG A 502 -15.06 -18.33 3.01
CA ARG A 502 -14.90 -17.67 1.71
C ARG A 502 -13.98 -18.42 0.78
N VAL A 503 -12.96 -19.07 1.31
CA VAL A 503 -11.99 -19.85 0.54
C VAL A 503 -11.85 -21.24 1.15
N LEU A 504 -12.14 -22.25 0.34
CA LEU A 504 -11.88 -23.64 0.67
C LEU A 504 -10.99 -24.25 -0.41
N ASP A 505 -9.75 -24.55 -0.04
CA ASP A 505 -8.79 -25.19 -0.93
C ASP A 505 -8.31 -26.52 -0.33
N LEU A 506 -8.78 -27.61 -0.93
CA LEU A 506 -8.44 -28.99 -0.60
C LEU A 506 -7.80 -29.70 -1.80
N SER A 507 -7.29 -28.93 -2.77
CA SER A 507 -6.74 -29.45 -4.01
C SER A 507 -5.48 -30.30 -3.78
N LEU A 508 -5.09 -31.11 -4.76
CA LEU A 508 -3.84 -31.88 -4.76
C LEU A 508 -3.69 -32.76 -3.49
N ASN A 509 -4.67 -33.62 -3.25
CA ASN A 509 -4.72 -34.55 -2.13
C ASN A 509 -5.23 -35.93 -2.62
N HIS A 510 -5.59 -36.83 -1.70
CA HIS A 510 -6.14 -38.16 -1.98
C HIS A 510 -7.57 -38.33 -1.45
N ILE A 511 -8.36 -37.25 -1.42
CA ILE A 511 -9.73 -37.26 -0.92
C ILE A 511 -10.61 -38.12 -1.84
N VAL A 512 -11.43 -39.00 -1.26
CA VAL A 512 -12.29 -39.97 -1.96
C VAL A 512 -13.76 -39.76 -1.61
N GLY A 513 -14.64 -40.53 -2.26
CA GLY A 513 -16.08 -40.52 -1.98
C GLY A 513 -16.80 -39.39 -2.69
N VAL A 514 -18.01 -39.06 -2.22
CA VAL A 514 -18.87 -38.06 -2.86
C VAL A 514 -18.73 -36.68 -2.23
N ILE A 515 -19.00 -35.64 -3.00
CA ILE A 515 -19.09 -34.26 -2.50
C ILE A 515 -20.38 -34.13 -1.66
N PRO A 516 -20.31 -33.75 -0.36
CA PRO A 516 -21.49 -33.56 0.48
C PRO A 516 -22.39 -32.42 -0.02
N LYS A 517 -23.71 -32.62 0.01
CA LYS A 517 -24.69 -31.58 -0.32
C LYS A 517 -24.67 -30.40 0.65
N GLU A 518 -24.22 -30.63 1.88
CA GLU A 518 -24.08 -29.64 2.93
C GLU A 518 -23.12 -28.51 2.55
N ILE A 519 -22.18 -28.73 1.63
CA ILE A 519 -21.32 -27.68 1.07
C ILE A 519 -22.16 -26.56 0.42
N GLY A 520 -23.34 -26.88 -0.11
CA GLY A 520 -24.29 -25.88 -0.63
C GLY A 520 -24.78 -24.86 0.41
N ARG A 521 -24.53 -25.07 1.71
CA ARG A 521 -24.84 -24.11 2.79
C ARG A 521 -23.76 -23.04 2.99
N LEU A 522 -22.60 -23.15 2.35
CA LEU A 522 -21.48 -22.21 2.48
C LEU A 522 -21.75 -20.91 1.72
N SER A 523 -22.76 -20.15 2.13
CA SER A 523 -23.26 -18.97 1.41
C SER A 523 -22.23 -17.86 1.17
N SER A 524 -21.13 -17.83 1.93
CA SER A 524 -20.05 -16.84 1.80
C SER A 524 -18.91 -17.27 0.88
N ILE A 525 -18.96 -18.50 0.33
CA ILE A 525 -17.86 -19.06 -0.45
C ILE A 525 -17.65 -18.31 -1.77
N VAL A 526 -16.40 -17.94 -2.03
CA VAL A 526 -15.95 -17.20 -3.22
C VAL A 526 -15.03 -18.09 -4.07
N LYS A 527 -14.15 -18.88 -3.43
CA LYS A 527 -13.23 -19.79 -4.10
C LYS A 527 -13.37 -21.21 -3.54
N LEU A 528 -13.62 -22.16 -4.44
CA LEU A 528 -13.70 -23.58 -4.12
C LEU A 528 -12.74 -24.37 -5.01
N MET A 529 -11.74 -25.00 -4.41
CA MET A 529 -10.70 -25.75 -5.09
C MET A 529 -10.66 -27.17 -4.53
N LEU A 530 -11.06 -28.15 -5.35
CA LEU A 530 -11.13 -29.57 -5.03
C LEU A 530 -10.35 -30.43 -6.04
N ASN A 531 -9.63 -29.79 -6.96
CA ASN A 531 -8.97 -30.45 -8.08
C ASN A 531 -7.81 -31.36 -7.66
N GLY A 532 -7.47 -32.35 -8.48
CA GLY A 532 -6.38 -33.28 -8.20
C GLY A 532 -6.65 -34.16 -6.98
N ASN A 533 -7.84 -34.77 -6.93
CA ASN A 533 -8.28 -35.69 -5.89
C ASN A 533 -8.88 -36.96 -6.51
N GLN A 534 -9.56 -37.78 -5.72
CA GLN A 534 -10.26 -38.99 -6.16
C GLN A 534 -11.77 -38.92 -5.85
N LEU A 535 -12.35 -37.71 -5.86
CA LEU A 535 -13.77 -37.48 -5.63
C LEU A 535 -14.60 -38.13 -6.75
N SER A 536 -15.76 -38.67 -6.39
CA SER A 536 -16.61 -39.48 -7.27
C SER A 536 -18.08 -39.13 -7.10
N GLY A 537 -18.94 -39.71 -7.93
CA GLY A 537 -20.37 -39.40 -7.92
C GLY A 537 -20.68 -38.08 -8.63
N THR A 538 -21.82 -37.48 -8.31
CA THR A 538 -22.31 -36.26 -8.98
C THR A 538 -22.03 -35.02 -8.14
N ILE A 539 -22.05 -33.84 -8.76
CA ILE A 539 -22.03 -32.58 -8.01
C ILE A 539 -23.45 -32.34 -7.45
N PRO A 540 -23.61 -32.09 -6.14
CA PRO A 540 -24.92 -31.87 -5.54
C PRO A 540 -25.62 -30.63 -6.12
N SER A 541 -26.93 -30.73 -6.34
CA SER A 541 -27.74 -29.60 -6.82
C SER A 541 -27.72 -28.41 -5.85
N GLU A 542 -27.55 -28.65 -4.55
CA GLU A 542 -27.53 -27.62 -3.51
C GLU A 542 -26.45 -26.56 -3.76
N PHE A 543 -25.42 -26.88 -4.55
CA PHE A 543 -24.41 -25.94 -5.03
C PHE A 543 -25.01 -24.71 -5.71
N GLY A 544 -26.16 -24.80 -6.38
CA GLY A 544 -26.84 -23.65 -6.99
C GLY A 544 -27.22 -22.54 -6.00
N SER A 545 -27.05 -22.74 -4.69
CA SER A 545 -27.23 -21.73 -3.63
C SER A 545 -25.97 -20.88 -3.38
N LEU A 546 -24.81 -21.27 -3.92
CA LEU A 546 -23.51 -20.63 -3.70
C LEU A 546 -23.29 -19.45 -4.66
N THR A 547 -24.16 -18.46 -4.59
CA THR A 547 -24.26 -17.37 -5.58
C THR A 547 -23.07 -16.41 -5.60
N ARG A 548 -22.20 -16.43 -4.59
CA ARG A 548 -20.98 -15.60 -4.48
C ARG A 548 -19.73 -16.24 -5.08
N LEU A 549 -19.82 -17.46 -5.62
CA LEU A 549 -18.67 -18.14 -6.21
C LEU A 549 -18.11 -17.35 -7.40
N GLU A 550 -16.80 -17.10 -7.35
CA GLU A 550 -16.03 -16.46 -8.42
C GLU A 550 -15.07 -17.44 -9.10
N TYR A 551 -14.65 -18.48 -8.37
CA TYR A 551 -13.65 -19.46 -8.80
C TYR A 551 -14.05 -20.87 -8.35
N ILE A 552 -14.19 -21.77 -9.31
CA ILE A 552 -14.43 -23.20 -9.05
C ILE A 552 -13.44 -24.02 -9.86
N ASP A 553 -12.67 -24.87 -9.18
CA ASP A 553 -11.86 -25.91 -9.82
C ASP A 553 -12.12 -27.27 -9.17
N MET A 554 -12.68 -28.19 -9.95
CA MET A 554 -12.91 -29.60 -9.57
C MET A 554 -12.25 -30.56 -10.56
N SER A 555 -11.30 -30.07 -11.35
CA SER A 555 -10.63 -30.87 -12.38
C SER A 555 -9.83 -32.03 -11.80
N THR A 556 -9.48 -33.02 -12.62
CA THR A 556 -8.65 -34.17 -12.24
C THR A 556 -9.26 -34.92 -11.03
N ASN A 557 -10.45 -35.47 -11.24
CA ASN A 557 -11.20 -36.28 -10.26
C ASN A 557 -11.91 -37.45 -10.98
N LYS A 558 -12.82 -38.14 -10.30
CA LYS A 558 -13.67 -39.24 -10.83
C LYS A 558 -15.16 -38.86 -10.81
N LEU A 559 -15.48 -37.56 -10.89
CA LEU A 559 -16.86 -37.07 -10.87
C LEU A 559 -17.58 -37.50 -12.15
N SER A 560 -18.86 -37.83 -12.05
CA SER A 560 -19.61 -38.43 -13.16
C SER A 560 -21.07 -37.99 -13.19
N LYS A 561 -21.83 -38.57 -14.13
CA LYS A 561 -23.21 -38.19 -14.49
C LYS A 561 -23.28 -36.81 -15.14
N SER A 562 -24.49 -36.29 -15.30
CA SER A 562 -24.73 -34.96 -15.87
C SER A 562 -24.33 -33.83 -14.93
N ILE A 563 -23.87 -32.72 -15.52
CA ILE A 563 -23.65 -31.47 -14.82
C ILE A 563 -25.00 -30.88 -14.35
N PRO A 564 -25.16 -30.41 -13.11
CA PRO A 564 -26.44 -29.88 -12.63
C PRO A 564 -26.91 -28.61 -13.35
N ASN A 565 -28.21 -28.54 -13.66
CA ASN A 565 -28.82 -27.42 -14.40
C ASN A 565 -28.89 -26.10 -13.61
N ASN A 566 -28.65 -26.12 -12.29
CA ASN A 566 -28.73 -24.92 -11.46
C ASN A 566 -27.41 -24.15 -11.29
N PHE A 567 -26.37 -24.54 -12.03
CA PHE A 567 -25.11 -23.80 -12.09
C PHE A 567 -25.24 -22.44 -12.80
N GLY A 568 -26.33 -22.21 -13.53
CA GLY A 568 -26.67 -20.88 -14.06
C GLY A 568 -26.88 -19.80 -12.98
N ASN A 569 -26.99 -20.18 -11.70
CA ASN A 569 -27.13 -19.24 -10.59
C ASN A 569 -25.82 -18.58 -10.14
N PHE A 570 -24.66 -19.03 -10.64
CA PHE A 570 -23.36 -18.48 -10.26
C PHE A 570 -23.01 -17.19 -11.00
N VAL A 571 -23.84 -16.17 -10.82
CA VAL A 571 -23.75 -14.90 -11.58
C VAL A 571 -22.40 -14.16 -11.44
N HIS A 572 -21.60 -14.48 -10.42
CA HIS A 572 -20.26 -13.93 -10.18
C HIS A 572 -19.11 -14.84 -10.62
N LEU A 573 -19.43 -16.02 -11.16
CA LEU A 573 -18.42 -16.99 -11.54
C LEU A 573 -17.65 -16.48 -12.73
N ASN A 574 -16.34 -16.37 -12.56
CA ASN A 574 -15.43 -16.23 -13.68
C ASN A 574 -14.33 -17.24 -14.10
N PHE A 575 -13.89 -18.14 -13.21
CA PHE A 575 -13.12 -19.32 -13.58
C PHE A 575 -13.90 -20.58 -13.23
N PHE A 576 -14.11 -21.45 -14.21
CA PHE A 576 -14.79 -22.73 -14.00
C PHE A 576 -14.06 -23.87 -14.71
N ASN A 577 -13.57 -24.82 -13.93
CA ASN A 577 -12.83 -25.96 -14.43
C ASN A 577 -13.39 -27.30 -13.91
N LEU A 578 -13.82 -28.15 -14.82
CA LEU A 578 -14.32 -29.51 -14.60
C LEU A 578 -13.52 -30.57 -15.37
N SER A 579 -12.37 -30.21 -15.95
CA SER A 579 -11.64 -31.10 -16.85
C SER A 579 -11.11 -32.37 -16.18
N TYR A 580 -10.79 -33.40 -16.95
CA TYR A 580 -10.29 -34.68 -16.45
C TYR A 580 -11.22 -35.31 -15.40
N ASN A 581 -12.45 -35.61 -15.82
CA ASN A 581 -13.48 -36.29 -15.03
C ASN A 581 -14.23 -37.31 -15.91
N ASN A 582 -15.36 -37.82 -15.43
CA ASN A 582 -16.24 -38.78 -16.11
C ASN A 582 -17.65 -38.20 -16.29
N PHE A 583 -17.79 -36.87 -16.46
CA PHE A 583 -19.10 -36.26 -16.70
C PHE A 583 -19.66 -36.72 -18.05
N SER A 584 -20.98 -36.96 -18.09
CA SER A 584 -21.66 -37.52 -19.26
C SER A 584 -23.01 -36.83 -19.51
N GLY A 585 -23.54 -36.94 -20.71
CA GLY A 585 -24.77 -36.25 -21.12
C GLY A 585 -24.48 -34.86 -21.70
N ALA A 586 -25.54 -34.18 -22.16
CA ALA A 586 -25.44 -32.90 -22.83
C ALA A 586 -25.04 -31.74 -21.91
N LEU A 587 -24.40 -30.73 -22.52
CA LEU A 587 -24.09 -29.44 -21.88
C LEU A 587 -25.39 -28.75 -21.40
N PRO A 588 -25.55 -28.43 -20.09
CA PRO A 588 -26.74 -27.79 -19.58
C PRO A 588 -26.93 -26.37 -20.14
N ILE A 589 -28.07 -26.10 -20.78
CA ILE A 589 -28.38 -24.78 -21.38
C ILE A 589 -28.34 -23.66 -20.32
N GLN A 590 -28.75 -23.95 -19.08
CA GLN A 590 -28.74 -22.99 -17.99
C GLN A 590 -27.33 -22.55 -17.60
N LEU A 591 -26.30 -23.39 -17.79
CA LEU A 591 -24.92 -23.01 -17.52
C LEU A 591 -24.44 -21.89 -18.46
N LEU A 592 -25.00 -21.85 -19.67
CA LEU A 592 -24.66 -20.84 -20.67
C LEU A 592 -25.24 -19.45 -20.34
N SER A 593 -25.99 -19.31 -19.24
CA SER A 593 -26.43 -18.01 -18.72
C SER A 593 -25.37 -17.29 -17.86
N LEU A 594 -24.23 -17.92 -17.61
CA LEU A 594 -23.10 -17.35 -16.88
C LEU A 594 -22.38 -16.31 -17.74
N PHE A 595 -22.78 -15.05 -17.61
CA PHE A 595 -22.25 -13.96 -18.43
C PHE A 595 -20.89 -13.42 -17.97
N GLN A 596 -20.49 -13.64 -16.70
CA GLN A 596 -19.20 -13.20 -16.13
C GLN A 596 -18.08 -14.25 -16.22
N ILE A 597 -18.31 -15.39 -16.85
CA ILE A 597 -17.29 -16.43 -16.93
C ILE A 597 -16.26 -16.09 -18.01
N THR A 598 -14.99 -16.30 -17.69
CA THR A 598 -13.86 -15.93 -18.55
C THR A 598 -13.12 -17.15 -19.03
N THR A 599 -12.93 -18.12 -18.14
CA THR A 599 -12.36 -19.42 -18.47
C THR A 599 -13.38 -20.51 -18.17
N LEU A 600 -13.69 -21.32 -19.19
CA LEU A 600 -14.45 -22.54 -19.07
C LEU A 600 -13.63 -23.71 -19.62
N ASP A 601 -13.29 -24.66 -18.76
CA ASP A 601 -12.63 -25.91 -19.14
C ASP A 601 -13.47 -27.12 -18.71
N MET A 602 -13.91 -27.91 -19.69
CA MET A 602 -14.62 -29.17 -19.50
C MET A 602 -13.97 -30.32 -20.30
N SER A 603 -12.71 -30.15 -20.67
CA SER A 603 -11.99 -31.13 -21.47
C SER A 603 -11.82 -32.48 -20.75
N PHE A 604 -11.54 -33.55 -21.50
CA PHE A 604 -11.32 -34.89 -20.95
C PHE A 604 -12.49 -35.37 -20.07
N ASN A 605 -13.67 -35.45 -20.68
CA ASN A 605 -14.90 -36.00 -20.09
C ASN A 605 -15.61 -36.91 -21.12
N SER A 606 -16.86 -37.28 -20.87
CA SER A 606 -17.72 -38.05 -21.78
C SER A 606 -18.99 -37.27 -22.13
N LEU A 607 -18.88 -35.95 -22.27
CA LEU A 607 -20.00 -35.07 -22.60
C LEU A 607 -20.47 -35.36 -24.03
N ASP A 608 -21.77 -35.53 -24.23
CA ASP A 608 -22.37 -35.90 -25.51
C ASP A 608 -23.39 -34.87 -26.00
N GLY A 609 -24.08 -35.16 -27.11
CA GLY A 609 -25.08 -34.27 -27.68
C GLY A 609 -24.47 -33.09 -28.43
N GLU A 610 -25.29 -32.09 -28.75
CA GLU A 610 -24.87 -30.90 -29.51
C GLU A 610 -24.40 -29.77 -28.58
N ILE A 611 -23.46 -28.95 -29.05
CA ILE A 611 -23.13 -27.68 -28.39
C ILE A 611 -24.35 -26.75 -28.51
N PRO A 612 -24.96 -26.28 -27.42
CA PRO A 612 -26.18 -25.48 -27.53
C PRO A 612 -25.95 -24.10 -28.15
N SER A 613 -26.93 -23.62 -28.92
CA SER A 613 -26.84 -22.32 -29.61
C SER A 613 -26.79 -21.11 -28.67
N GLU A 614 -27.24 -21.27 -27.43
CA GLU A 614 -27.27 -20.26 -26.38
C GLU A 614 -25.88 -19.92 -25.81
N ILE A 615 -24.81 -20.55 -26.31
CA ILE A 615 -23.43 -20.26 -25.91
C ILE A 615 -23.04 -18.80 -26.14
N ASP A 616 -23.71 -18.11 -27.08
CA ASP A 616 -23.52 -16.67 -27.33
C ASP A 616 -23.90 -15.77 -26.14
N LYS A 617 -24.60 -16.29 -25.13
CA LYS A 617 -24.90 -15.58 -23.89
C LYS A 617 -23.70 -15.43 -22.97
N MET A 618 -22.66 -16.26 -23.12
CA MET A 618 -21.42 -16.18 -22.34
C MET A 618 -20.50 -15.10 -22.92
N GLN A 619 -20.96 -13.85 -22.94
CA GLN A 619 -20.35 -12.75 -23.69
C GLN A 619 -18.91 -12.42 -23.28
N SER A 620 -18.51 -12.81 -22.06
CA SER A 620 -17.20 -12.50 -21.52
C SER A 620 -16.20 -13.66 -21.51
N LEU A 621 -16.56 -14.77 -22.15
CA LEU A 621 -15.73 -15.97 -22.24
C LEU A 621 -14.54 -15.74 -23.17
N GLU A 622 -13.33 -15.97 -22.67
CA GLU A 622 -12.05 -15.91 -23.39
C GLU A 622 -11.59 -17.26 -23.91
N THR A 623 -11.64 -18.23 -23.00
CA THR A 623 -10.99 -19.52 -23.13
C THR A 623 -12.06 -20.57 -22.91
N LEU A 624 -12.34 -21.30 -23.98
CA LEU A 624 -13.25 -22.42 -23.99
C LEU A 624 -12.46 -23.67 -24.35
N ASN A 625 -12.42 -24.63 -23.43
CA ASN A 625 -11.86 -25.94 -23.70
C ASN A 625 -12.92 -27.03 -23.51
N LEU A 626 -13.29 -27.68 -24.60
CA LEU A 626 -14.23 -28.79 -24.67
C LEU A 626 -13.58 -30.05 -25.27
N SER A 627 -12.25 -30.08 -25.39
CA SER A 627 -11.55 -31.17 -26.08
C SER A 627 -11.70 -32.52 -25.37
N HIS A 628 -11.51 -33.61 -26.11
CA HIS A 628 -11.61 -34.97 -25.57
C HIS A 628 -12.96 -35.25 -24.89
N ASN A 629 -14.04 -35.16 -25.67
CA ASN A 629 -15.41 -35.47 -25.29
C ASN A 629 -16.12 -36.23 -26.44
N ASP A 630 -17.42 -36.51 -26.28
CA ASP A 630 -18.27 -37.19 -27.28
C ASP A 630 -19.25 -36.20 -27.96
N LEU A 631 -18.93 -34.90 -27.98
CA LEU A 631 -19.81 -33.85 -28.51
C LEU A 631 -20.00 -34.03 -30.02
N SER A 632 -21.25 -33.97 -30.48
CA SER A 632 -21.62 -34.30 -31.85
C SER A 632 -22.44 -33.17 -32.50
N GLY A 633 -22.71 -33.31 -33.80
CA GLY A 633 -23.48 -32.30 -34.53
C GLY A 633 -22.62 -31.18 -35.10
N PHE A 634 -23.26 -30.05 -35.42
CA PHE A 634 -22.59 -28.91 -36.04
C PHE A 634 -22.13 -27.92 -34.98
N ILE A 635 -21.01 -27.22 -35.25
CA ILE A 635 -20.57 -26.10 -34.42
C ILE A 635 -21.57 -24.94 -34.62
N PRO A 636 -22.21 -24.41 -33.57
CA PRO A 636 -23.23 -23.37 -33.72
C PRO A 636 -22.64 -22.07 -34.32
N PRO A 637 -23.34 -21.40 -35.26
CA PRO A 637 -22.93 -20.08 -35.75
C PRO A 637 -23.02 -18.99 -34.66
N ALA A 638 -23.60 -19.31 -33.50
CA ALA A 638 -23.65 -18.44 -32.33
C ALA A 638 -22.26 -17.94 -31.88
N PHE A 639 -21.20 -18.74 -32.08
CA PHE A 639 -19.82 -18.35 -31.78
C PHE A 639 -19.36 -17.09 -32.54
N GLU A 640 -19.93 -16.78 -33.71
CA GLU A 640 -19.59 -15.58 -34.48
C GLU A 640 -19.97 -14.28 -33.75
N LYS A 641 -20.91 -14.34 -32.81
CA LYS A 641 -21.32 -13.20 -31.98
C LYS A 641 -20.47 -13.04 -30.72
N MET A 642 -19.59 -14.02 -30.42
CA MET A 642 -18.78 -14.03 -29.20
C MET A 642 -17.43 -13.32 -29.45
N HIS A 643 -17.47 -11.99 -29.56
CA HIS A 643 -16.29 -11.19 -29.89
C HIS A 643 -15.15 -11.25 -28.84
N GLY A 644 -15.47 -11.64 -27.61
CA GLY A 644 -14.52 -11.82 -26.52
C GLY A 644 -13.79 -13.17 -26.51
N LEU A 645 -14.18 -14.14 -27.35
CA LEU A 645 -13.60 -15.49 -27.37
C LEU A 645 -12.33 -15.55 -28.20
N LEU A 646 -11.33 -16.30 -27.72
CA LEU A 646 -9.93 -16.21 -28.18
C LEU A 646 -9.25 -17.52 -28.36
N GLN A 647 -9.49 -18.37 -27.39
CA GLN A 647 -8.94 -19.67 -27.36
C GLN A 647 -10.11 -20.62 -27.31
N VAL A 648 -10.17 -21.45 -28.34
CA VAL A 648 -11.09 -22.56 -28.41
C VAL A 648 -10.28 -23.82 -28.61
N ASP A 649 -10.58 -24.84 -27.83
CA ASP A 649 -10.13 -26.20 -28.09
C ASP A 649 -11.36 -27.11 -28.07
N ILE A 650 -11.65 -27.69 -29.23
CA ILE A 650 -12.76 -28.64 -29.47
C ILE A 650 -12.23 -29.94 -30.08
N SER A 651 -10.92 -30.17 -29.99
CA SER A 651 -10.27 -31.34 -30.56
C SER A 651 -10.81 -32.64 -29.93
N TYR A 652 -10.69 -33.75 -30.65
CA TYR A 652 -11.10 -35.08 -30.20
C TYR A 652 -12.57 -35.12 -29.72
N ASN A 653 -13.48 -34.86 -30.66
CA ASN A 653 -14.93 -34.89 -30.48
C ASN A 653 -15.58 -35.52 -31.74
N GLU A 654 -16.91 -35.50 -31.82
CA GLU A 654 -17.71 -36.03 -32.94
C GLU A 654 -18.36 -34.93 -33.80
N LEU A 655 -17.75 -33.73 -33.81
CA LEU A 655 -18.26 -32.55 -34.50
C LEU A 655 -18.05 -32.64 -36.02
N LYS A 656 -18.90 -31.95 -36.78
CA LYS A 656 -18.85 -31.95 -38.25
C LYS A 656 -19.28 -30.60 -38.84
N GLY A 657 -18.92 -30.40 -40.11
CA GLY A 657 -19.33 -29.25 -40.89
C GLY A 657 -18.38 -28.05 -40.78
N PRO A 658 -18.83 -26.86 -41.23
CA PRO A 658 -17.97 -25.69 -41.28
C PRO A 658 -17.64 -25.18 -39.88
N ILE A 659 -16.40 -24.71 -39.69
CA ILE A 659 -16.03 -23.92 -38.51
C ILE A 659 -16.61 -22.49 -38.62
N PRO A 660 -17.02 -21.86 -37.50
CA PRO A 660 -17.51 -20.48 -37.49
C PRO A 660 -16.45 -19.46 -37.92
N ASP A 661 -16.87 -18.38 -38.58
CA ASP A 661 -15.95 -17.32 -39.01
C ASP A 661 -15.72 -16.27 -37.90
N CYS A 662 -15.04 -16.68 -36.83
CA CYS A 662 -14.66 -15.78 -35.74
C CYS A 662 -13.20 -15.95 -35.34
N LYS A 663 -12.63 -14.89 -34.74
CA LYS A 663 -11.19 -14.79 -34.47
C LYS A 663 -10.62 -16.02 -33.75
N ALA A 664 -11.30 -16.52 -32.71
CA ALA A 664 -10.89 -17.70 -31.95
C ALA A 664 -10.67 -18.95 -32.81
N PHE A 665 -11.59 -19.24 -33.73
CA PHE A 665 -11.50 -20.42 -34.59
C PHE A 665 -10.46 -20.21 -35.71
N GLN A 666 -10.37 -18.99 -36.27
CA GLN A 666 -9.43 -18.68 -37.35
C GLN A 666 -7.96 -18.72 -36.91
N ILE A 667 -7.66 -18.36 -35.66
CA ILE A 667 -6.30 -18.41 -35.10
C ILE A 667 -6.01 -19.72 -34.34
N ALA A 668 -7.00 -20.61 -34.21
CA ALA A 668 -6.82 -21.85 -33.47
C ALA A 668 -5.79 -22.74 -34.18
N PRO A 669 -4.82 -23.31 -33.44
CA PRO A 669 -3.90 -24.29 -34.03
C PRO A 669 -4.67 -25.54 -34.47
N ILE A 670 -4.18 -26.28 -35.46
CA ILE A 670 -4.87 -27.47 -35.98
C ILE A 670 -5.07 -28.52 -34.88
N GLU A 671 -4.17 -28.56 -33.91
CA GLU A 671 -4.22 -29.42 -32.73
C GLU A 671 -5.48 -29.18 -31.88
N ALA A 672 -6.04 -27.97 -31.92
CA ALA A 672 -7.25 -27.59 -31.19
C ALA A 672 -8.56 -27.94 -31.94
N LEU A 673 -8.46 -28.44 -33.18
CA LEU A 673 -9.60 -28.77 -34.06
C LEU A 673 -9.58 -30.24 -34.54
N GLN A 674 -8.42 -30.89 -34.49
CA GLN A 674 -8.22 -32.26 -34.98
C GLN A 674 -9.05 -33.31 -34.23
N GLY A 675 -9.16 -34.51 -34.80
CA GLY A 675 -9.88 -35.62 -34.15
C GLY A 675 -11.40 -35.51 -34.18
N ASN A 676 -11.97 -34.73 -35.12
CA ASN A 676 -13.40 -34.60 -35.38
C ASN A 676 -13.79 -35.26 -36.71
N LYS A 677 -15.07 -35.63 -36.88
CA LYS A 677 -15.53 -36.49 -37.99
C LYS A 677 -15.39 -35.86 -39.37
N GLU A 678 -15.77 -34.59 -39.56
CA GLU A 678 -15.72 -33.91 -40.87
C GLU A 678 -15.72 -32.37 -40.73
N LEU A 679 -14.76 -31.80 -39.97
CA LEU A 679 -14.62 -30.33 -39.92
C LEU A 679 -13.98 -29.79 -41.20
N CYS A 680 -14.49 -28.65 -41.67
CA CYS A 680 -13.99 -27.98 -42.87
C CYS A 680 -13.88 -26.46 -42.65
N GLY A 681 -12.93 -25.81 -43.32
CA GLY A 681 -12.67 -24.39 -43.11
C GLY A 681 -11.44 -23.89 -43.86
N ASN A 682 -11.22 -22.58 -43.85
CA ASN A 682 -10.09 -21.93 -44.51
C ASN A 682 -8.88 -21.81 -43.56
N ILE A 683 -8.48 -22.92 -42.93
CA ILE A 683 -7.37 -23.01 -41.98
C ILE A 683 -6.41 -24.09 -42.45
N THR A 684 -5.10 -23.81 -42.34
CA THR A 684 -4.03 -24.77 -42.66
C THR A 684 -4.21 -26.07 -41.87
N GLY A 685 -4.52 -27.17 -42.56
CA GLY A 685 -4.74 -28.50 -41.96
C GLY A 685 -6.19 -29.01 -42.03
N LEU A 686 -7.17 -28.17 -42.36
CA LEU A 686 -8.54 -28.58 -42.65
C LEU A 686 -8.84 -28.56 -44.15
N GLN A 687 -9.75 -29.42 -44.60
CA GLN A 687 -10.20 -29.40 -45.99
C GLN A 687 -11.15 -28.21 -46.24
N PRO A 688 -11.10 -27.57 -47.42
CA PRO A 688 -12.08 -26.56 -47.80
C PRO A 688 -13.50 -27.14 -47.84
N CYS A 689 -14.48 -26.39 -47.36
CA CYS A 689 -15.87 -26.84 -47.33
C CYS A 689 -16.47 -27.01 -48.73
N ASN A 690 -17.16 -28.12 -48.98
CA ASN A 690 -17.89 -28.34 -50.23
C ASN A 690 -19.13 -27.42 -50.31
N PRO A 691 -19.40 -26.73 -51.44
CA PRO A 691 -20.55 -25.82 -51.60
C PRO A 691 -21.92 -26.49 -51.37
N SER A 692 -22.00 -27.82 -51.54
CA SER A 692 -23.20 -28.63 -51.30
C SER A 692 -23.52 -28.84 -49.81
N MET A 693 -22.55 -28.68 -48.90
CA MET A 693 -22.74 -28.72 -47.44
C MET A 693 -23.27 -27.39 -46.88
N ILE A 694 -22.96 -26.27 -47.54
CA ILE A 694 -23.36 -24.90 -47.15
C ILE A 694 -24.86 -24.66 -47.36
N HIS A 695 -25.48 -25.37 -48.33
CA HIS A 695 -26.87 -25.13 -48.76
C HIS A 695 -27.96 -25.91 -48.01
N LYS A 696 -27.65 -26.77 -47.03
CA LYS A 696 -28.69 -27.47 -46.25
C LYS A 696 -29.22 -26.69 -45.04
N HIS A 697 -28.60 -25.56 -44.67
CA HIS A 697 -28.94 -24.85 -43.43
C HIS A 697 -29.66 -23.51 -43.59
N SER A 698 -30.10 -23.16 -44.81
CA SER A 698 -30.95 -21.98 -45.06
C SER A 698 -32.29 -22.32 -45.70
N SER A 699 -33.06 -23.22 -45.09
CA SER A 699 -34.41 -23.51 -45.56
C SER A 699 -35.38 -23.82 -44.42
N LYS A 700 -35.93 -22.74 -43.86
CA LYS A 700 -37.37 -22.64 -43.53
C LYS A 700 -37.70 -21.21 -43.12
N LYS A 701 -37.82 -20.35 -44.13
CA LYS A 701 -38.68 -19.15 -44.04
C LYS A 701 -39.40 -18.96 -45.37
N ASN A 702 -40.68 -19.35 -45.38
CA ASN A 702 -41.80 -18.50 -45.77
C ASN A 702 -42.96 -19.35 -46.25
N GLN A 703 -43.99 -19.48 -45.41
CA GLN A 703 -45.35 -19.21 -45.85
C GLN A 703 -46.28 -19.06 -44.64
N LYS A 704 -47.16 -18.05 -44.77
CA LYS A 704 -48.23 -17.60 -43.86
C LYS A 704 -47.81 -16.60 -42.80
N PHE A 705 -47.77 -15.32 -43.19
CA PHE A 705 -48.56 -14.26 -42.54
C PHE A 705 -48.55 -13.00 -43.44
N ILE A 706 -49.20 -13.10 -44.60
CA ILE A 706 -49.71 -11.93 -45.33
C ILE A 706 -51.01 -11.58 -44.61
N PHE A 707 -50.94 -10.74 -43.57
CA PHE A 707 -52.03 -9.95 -42.95
C PHE A 707 -51.50 -9.47 -41.58
N LEU A 708 -50.69 -8.40 -41.54
CA LEU A 708 -50.66 -7.41 -40.43
C LEU A 708 -49.58 -6.29 -40.55
N VAL A 709 -49.12 -5.92 -41.75
CA VAL A 709 -48.12 -4.82 -41.90
C VAL A 709 -48.76 -3.46 -42.25
N THR A 710 -50.08 -3.38 -42.43
CA THR A 710 -50.74 -2.12 -42.83
C THR A 710 -51.18 -1.20 -41.69
N PHE A 711 -51.04 -1.60 -40.42
CA PHE A 711 -51.49 -0.76 -39.28
C PHE A 711 -50.40 -0.14 -38.36
N PRO A 712 -49.13 -0.58 -38.30
CA PRO A 712 -48.17 0.04 -37.36
C PRO A 712 -47.39 1.23 -37.92
N ILE A 713 -47.47 1.53 -39.23
CA ILE A 713 -46.70 2.62 -39.84
C ILE A 713 -47.39 3.99 -39.65
N LEU A 714 -48.73 4.02 -39.53
CA LEU A 714 -49.45 5.25 -39.16
C LEU A 714 -49.40 5.56 -37.65
N GLY A 715 -49.29 4.53 -36.80
CA GLY A 715 -49.25 4.70 -35.35
C GLY A 715 -47.93 5.30 -34.84
N ALA A 716 -46.80 4.87 -35.40
CA ALA A 716 -45.48 5.36 -35.00
C ALA A 716 -45.27 6.86 -35.33
N LEU A 717 -45.82 7.32 -36.46
CA LEU A 717 -45.73 8.72 -36.86
C LEU A 717 -46.58 9.65 -35.97
N MET A 718 -47.75 9.17 -35.52
CA MET A 718 -48.61 9.93 -34.60
C MET A 718 -48.02 10.00 -33.19
N VAL A 719 -47.39 8.93 -32.69
CA VAL A 719 -46.73 8.91 -31.38
C VAL A 719 -45.49 9.81 -31.38
N LEU A 720 -44.71 9.83 -32.46
CA LEU A 720 -43.55 10.71 -32.59
C LEU A 720 -43.97 12.19 -32.62
N LEU A 721 -45.05 12.55 -33.32
CA LEU A 721 -45.56 13.93 -33.35
C LEU A 721 -46.16 14.37 -32.00
N VAL A 722 -46.81 13.46 -31.27
CA VAL A 722 -47.30 13.72 -29.90
C VAL A 722 -46.14 13.87 -28.92
N CYS A 723 -45.11 13.02 -29.00
CA CYS A 723 -43.90 13.15 -28.17
C CYS A 723 -43.14 14.45 -28.48
N PHE A 724 -43.07 14.87 -29.75
CA PHE A 724 -42.44 16.13 -30.14
C PHE A 724 -43.24 17.36 -29.66
N ARG A 725 -44.58 17.28 -29.66
CA ARG A 725 -45.46 18.30 -29.09
C ARG A 725 -45.38 18.35 -27.56
N ILE A 726 -45.33 17.21 -26.87
CA ILE A 726 -45.16 17.13 -25.41
C ILE A 726 -43.78 17.66 -25.01
N PHE A 727 -42.74 17.32 -25.75
CA PHE A 727 -41.38 17.84 -25.53
C PHE A 727 -41.32 19.37 -25.64
N PHE A 728 -42.05 19.97 -26.59
CA PHE A 728 -42.14 21.43 -26.72
C PHE A 728 -43.06 22.11 -25.70
N ILE A 729 -44.14 21.45 -25.26
CA ILE A 729 -45.04 21.95 -24.20
C ILE A 729 -44.34 21.90 -22.84
N VAL A 730 -43.55 20.87 -22.56
CA VAL A 730 -42.71 20.75 -21.35
C VAL A 730 -41.58 21.77 -21.36
N ARG A 731 -40.96 22.06 -22.52
CA ARG A 731 -39.93 23.10 -22.64
C ARG A 731 -40.45 24.54 -22.51
N ARG A 732 -41.75 24.79 -22.74
CA ARG A 732 -42.34 26.14 -22.61
C ARG A 732 -43.08 26.40 -21.29
N ARG A 733 -43.18 25.42 -20.38
CA ARG A 733 -43.89 25.61 -19.10
C ARG A 733 -43.06 25.58 -17.83
N ASN A 734 -41.74 25.42 -17.90
CA ASN A 734 -40.85 25.67 -16.75
C ASN A 734 -39.99 26.92 -16.98
N LYS A 735 -40.63 28.08 -16.82
CA LYS A 735 -39.97 29.31 -16.38
C LYS A 735 -40.53 29.68 -15.00
N GLY A 736 -39.70 29.48 -13.98
CA GLY A 736 -39.81 30.02 -12.62
C GLY A 736 -40.14 29.00 -11.52
N PRO A 737 -39.69 29.20 -10.26
CA PRO A 737 -38.44 29.80 -9.78
C PRO A 737 -37.45 28.73 -9.26
N GLN A 738 -36.16 29.07 -9.24
CA GLN A 738 -35.09 28.22 -8.70
C GLN A 738 -35.34 27.91 -7.22
N SER A 739 -35.46 26.62 -6.89
CA SER A 739 -35.05 26.13 -5.57
C SER A 739 -33.62 25.62 -5.70
N GLU A 740 -32.66 26.38 -5.19
CA GLU A 740 -31.29 25.93 -4.98
C GLU A 740 -31.31 24.74 -4.00
N LYS A 741 -31.23 23.52 -4.53
CA LYS A 741 -30.58 22.44 -3.80
C LYS A 741 -29.09 22.65 -3.99
N VAL A 742 -28.47 23.33 -3.03
CA VAL A 742 -27.02 23.36 -2.86
C VAL A 742 -26.58 21.93 -2.60
N ASN A 743 -26.16 21.24 -3.66
CA ASN A 743 -25.34 20.05 -3.51
C ASN A 743 -23.97 20.54 -3.04
N LEU A 744 -23.72 20.28 -1.76
CA LEU A 744 -22.50 20.57 -1.05
C LEU A 744 -21.34 19.81 -1.72
N TYR A 745 -20.65 20.44 -2.68
CA TYR A 745 -19.35 19.97 -3.13
C TYR A 745 -18.36 20.19 -1.97
N LYS A 746 -18.14 19.13 -1.21
CA LYS A 746 -17.02 19.05 -0.27
C LYS A 746 -15.74 19.14 -1.10
N GLU A 747 -14.94 20.20 -0.95
CA GLU A 747 -13.54 20.18 -1.35
C GLU A 747 -12.88 18.98 -0.66
N VAL A 748 -12.58 17.92 -1.41
CA VAL A 748 -11.79 16.80 -0.89
C VAL A 748 -10.33 17.10 -1.22
N VAL A 749 -9.70 17.88 -0.35
CA VAL A 749 -8.24 17.90 -0.25
C VAL A 749 -7.89 16.88 0.83
N SER A 750 -7.46 15.68 0.43
CA SER A 750 -6.89 14.71 1.36
C SER A 750 -5.48 14.39 0.94
N VAL A 751 -4.50 14.81 1.76
CA VAL A 751 -3.10 14.42 1.64
C VAL A 751 -2.75 13.76 2.96
N SER A 752 -2.25 12.52 2.90
CA SER A 752 -1.98 11.70 4.08
C SER A 752 -0.64 12.02 4.78
N THR A 753 0.17 12.95 4.26
CA THR A 753 1.53 13.25 4.79
C THR A 753 2.03 14.69 4.60
N PHE A 754 1.24 15.67 4.12
CA PHE A 754 1.74 17.04 3.88
C PHE A 754 0.63 18.08 3.65
N ASN A 755 0.93 19.36 3.81
CA ASN A 755 -0.01 20.47 3.67
C ASN A 755 -0.42 20.74 2.19
N GLY A 756 -1.50 20.10 1.74
CA GLY A 756 -1.94 20.04 0.34
C GLY A 756 -2.37 21.36 -0.33
N ARG A 757 -2.65 22.44 0.43
CA ARG A 757 -3.12 23.72 -0.16
C ARG A 757 -1.97 24.57 -0.71
N THR A 758 -0.80 24.54 -0.06
CA THR A 758 0.38 25.31 -0.47
C THR A 758 1.05 24.68 -1.68
N MET A 759 1.19 23.35 -1.68
CA MET A 759 1.74 22.59 -2.81
C MET A 759 0.92 22.78 -4.09
N TYR A 760 -0.41 22.90 -3.97
CA TYR A 760 -1.26 23.25 -5.10
C TYR A 760 -0.85 24.59 -5.72
N GLN A 761 -0.78 25.65 -4.92
CA GLN A 761 -0.42 26.98 -5.39
C GLN A 761 1.00 27.02 -5.96
N ASP A 762 1.94 26.32 -5.33
CA ASP A 762 3.32 26.24 -5.77
C ASP A 762 3.46 25.49 -7.09
N ILE A 763 2.73 24.40 -7.30
CA ILE A 763 2.70 23.66 -8.56
C ILE A 763 2.08 24.52 -9.67
N ILE A 764 0.95 25.19 -9.41
CA ILE A 764 0.33 26.09 -10.41
C ILE A 764 1.30 27.21 -10.79
N LYS A 765 1.96 27.81 -9.81
CA LYS A 765 2.90 28.91 -10.05
C LYS A 765 4.17 28.45 -10.75
N ALA A 766 4.77 27.34 -10.31
CA ALA A 766 6.01 26.80 -10.86
C ALA A 766 5.84 26.23 -12.27
N THR A 767 4.62 25.81 -12.62
CA THR A 767 4.28 25.37 -13.97
C THR A 767 3.71 26.48 -14.84
N ASN A 768 3.60 27.72 -14.34
CA ASN A 768 2.92 28.82 -15.02
C ASN A 768 1.52 28.40 -15.54
N ASP A 769 0.70 27.86 -14.65
CA ASP A 769 -0.63 27.30 -14.97
C ASP A 769 -0.56 26.10 -15.94
N PHE A 770 0.38 25.19 -15.69
CA PHE A 770 0.64 24.00 -16.52
C PHE A 770 1.00 24.30 -17.99
N ASP A 771 1.82 25.33 -18.19
CA ASP A 771 2.41 25.71 -19.46
C ASP A 771 3.17 24.52 -20.09
N GLY A 772 3.03 24.37 -21.41
CA GLY A 772 3.63 23.29 -22.18
C GLY A 772 5.16 23.24 -22.10
N ILE A 773 5.84 24.34 -21.76
CA ILE A 773 7.30 24.37 -21.63
C ILE A 773 7.83 23.52 -20.47
N TYR A 774 7.01 23.26 -19.44
CA TYR A 774 7.38 22.42 -18.28
C TYR A 774 6.94 20.96 -18.45
N CYS A 775 6.22 20.66 -19.53
CA CYS A 775 5.70 19.34 -19.83
C CYS A 775 6.84 18.42 -20.29
N ILE A 776 7.12 17.37 -19.53
CA ILE A 776 8.16 16.38 -19.83
C ILE A 776 7.60 15.10 -20.48
N GLY A 777 6.28 14.92 -20.45
CA GLY A 777 5.62 13.80 -21.13
C GLY A 777 4.12 14.01 -21.22
N LYS A 778 3.48 13.49 -22.27
CA LYS A 778 2.01 13.45 -22.40
C LYS A 778 1.59 12.02 -22.69
N GLY A 779 0.72 11.48 -21.85
CA GLY A 779 0.08 10.18 -22.03
C GLY A 779 -1.41 10.32 -22.37
N GLY A 780 -2.10 9.19 -22.52
CA GLY A 780 -3.54 9.15 -22.83
C GLY A 780 -4.45 9.73 -21.75
N TYR A 781 -3.96 9.79 -20.50
CA TYR A 781 -4.77 10.13 -19.32
C TYR A 781 -4.30 11.42 -18.62
N GLY A 782 -3.14 11.95 -19.01
CA GLY A 782 -2.60 13.16 -18.38
C GLY A 782 -1.26 13.61 -18.96
N SER A 783 -0.85 14.81 -18.57
CA SER A 783 0.43 15.43 -18.92
C SER A 783 1.32 15.47 -17.67
N VAL A 784 2.56 15.00 -17.79
CA VAL A 784 3.55 15.00 -16.70
C VAL A 784 4.44 16.22 -16.84
N TYR A 785 4.59 16.95 -15.74
CA TYR A 785 5.37 18.17 -15.64
C TYR A 785 6.54 17.96 -14.69
N LYS A 786 7.73 18.42 -15.09
CA LYS A 786 8.86 18.53 -14.18
C LYS A 786 8.68 19.81 -13.40
N VAL A 787 8.39 19.69 -12.12
CA VAL A 787 8.13 20.83 -11.26
C VAL A 787 9.28 20.96 -10.28
N LYS A 788 9.98 22.09 -10.36
CA LYS A 788 10.90 22.50 -9.32
C LYS A 788 10.10 23.28 -8.29
N LEU A 789 9.84 22.65 -7.15
CA LEU A 789 9.12 23.28 -6.05
C LEU A 789 9.98 24.41 -5.44
N PRO A 790 9.38 25.36 -4.72
CA PRO A 790 10.12 26.41 -4.02
C PRO A 790 11.15 25.87 -3.02
N SER A 791 10.95 24.65 -2.51
CA SER A 791 11.90 23.91 -1.67
C SER A 791 13.19 23.51 -2.41
N GLY A 792 13.22 23.62 -3.74
CA GLY A 792 14.33 23.14 -4.57
C GLY A 792 14.19 21.68 -4.98
N GLU A 793 13.28 20.93 -4.34
CA GLU A 793 12.91 19.58 -4.74
C GLU A 793 12.35 19.58 -6.16
N ILE A 794 12.74 18.56 -6.92
CA ILE A 794 12.19 18.31 -8.25
C ILE A 794 11.22 17.15 -8.12
N VAL A 795 9.96 17.41 -8.43
CA VAL A 795 8.89 16.41 -8.44
C VAL A 795 8.33 16.24 -9.85
N ALA A 796 7.77 15.07 -10.11
CA ALA A 796 6.99 14.83 -11.30
C ALA A 796 5.51 15.03 -10.97
N VAL A 797 4.84 15.96 -11.64
CA VAL A 797 3.41 16.24 -11.45
C VAL A 797 2.63 15.76 -12.66
N LYS A 798 1.79 14.74 -12.49
CA LYS A 798 0.89 14.21 -13.53
C LYS A 798 -0.46 14.92 -13.44
N LYS A 799 -0.70 15.88 -14.34
CA LYS A 799 -1.98 16.58 -14.50
C LYS A 799 -2.93 15.78 -15.38
N LEU A 800 -4.14 15.50 -14.91
CA LEU A 800 -5.15 14.80 -15.71
C LEU A 800 -5.82 15.76 -16.71
N HIS A 801 -6.28 15.22 -17.84
CA HIS A 801 -7.02 16.02 -18.84
C HIS A 801 -8.48 16.19 -18.40
N THR A 802 -8.96 17.43 -18.21
CA THR A 802 -10.37 17.74 -17.94
C THR A 802 -11.13 18.02 -19.25
N LEU A 803 -11.95 17.08 -19.71
CA LEU A 803 -12.88 17.26 -20.84
C LEU A 803 -14.33 17.16 -20.35
N ARG A 804 -15.17 18.10 -20.77
CA ARG A 804 -16.53 18.35 -20.24
C ARG A 804 -17.59 17.28 -20.57
N ASP A 805 -17.23 16.19 -21.25
CA ASP A 805 -18.20 15.20 -21.76
C ASP A 805 -17.93 13.73 -21.34
N SER A 806 -16.92 13.44 -20.50
CA SER A 806 -16.61 12.06 -20.04
C SER A 806 -16.10 12.01 -18.59
N GLU A 807 -16.81 12.68 -17.67
CA GLU A 807 -16.38 12.86 -16.27
C GLU A 807 -16.20 11.56 -15.45
N ASN A 808 -16.80 10.43 -15.86
CA ASN A 808 -16.79 9.19 -15.06
C ASN A 808 -15.56 8.27 -15.23
N GLU A 809 -14.88 8.25 -16.38
CA GLU A 809 -13.73 7.34 -16.62
C GLU A 809 -12.42 7.90 -16.05
N PHE A 810 -12.11 9.17 -16.31
CA PHE A 810 -10.88 9.81 -15.80
C PHE A 810 -10.87 9.95 -14.27
N GLN A 811 -12.04 10.16 -13.65
CA GLN A 811 -12.16 10.21 -12.19
C GLN A 811 -11.91 8.83 -11.56
N LYS A 812 -12.21 7.74 -12.28
CA LYS A 812 -11.98 6.36 -11.82
C LYS A 812 -10.48 6.01 -11.84
N GLU A 813 -9.76 6.40 -12.88
CA GLU A 813 -8.31 6.20 -13.01
C GLU A 813 -7.53 6.98 -11.96
N PHE A 814 -7.89 8.25 -11.74
CA PHE A 814 -7.34 9.07 -10.65
C PHE A 814 -7.50 8.40 -9.29
N LEU A 815 -8.71 7.92 -8.98
CA LEU A 815 -8.99 7.25 -7.71
C LEU A 815 -8.32 5.88 -7.61
N ASN A 816 -8.12 5.16 -8.72
CA ASN A 816 -7.40 3.88 -8.72
C ASN A 816 -5.92 4.08 -8.42
N GLU A 817 -5.29 5.06 -9.05
CA GLU A 817 -3.89 5.38 -8.85
C GLU A 817 -3.62 5.82 -7.41
N ILE A 818 -4.49 6.68 -6.85
CA ILE A 818 -4.45 7.06 -5.43
C ILE A 818 -4.62 5.85 -4.51
N ARG A 819 -5.65 5.02 -4.74
CA ARG A 819 -5.93 3.85 -3.89
C ARG A 819 -4.80 2.84 -3.92
N ALA A 820 -4.24 2.55 -5.10
CA ALA A 820 -3.12 1.63 -5.22
C ALA A 820 -1.88 2.19 -4.53
N LEU A 821 -1.50 3.44 -4.79
CA LEU A 821 -0.25 4.03 -4.30
C LEU A 821 -0.28 4.44 -2.82
N THR A 822 -1.46 4.65 -2.23
CA THR A 822 -1.59 4.87 -0.77
C THR A 822 -1.45 3.59 0.04
N GLU A 823 -1.68 2.42 -0.56
CA GLU A 823 -1.68 1.11 0.11
C GLU A 823 -0.37 0.32 -0.11
N ILE A 824 0.55 0.78 -0.97
CA ILE A 824 1.78 0.07 -1.35
C ILE A 824 3.05 0.84 -1.02
N ARG A 825 4.08 0.13 -0.56
CA ARG A 825 5.44 0.66 -0.39
C ARG A 825 6.46 -0.43 -0.73
N HIS A 826 7.22 -0.22 -1.80
CA HIS A 826 8.26 -1.16 -2.24
C HIS A 826 9.38 -0.42 -2.98
N ARG A 827 10.64 -0.83 -2.81
CA ARG A 827 11.83 -0.12 -3.37
C ARG A 827 11.80 0.02 -4.90
N ASN A 828 11.19 -0.95 -5.59
CA ASN A 828 11.07 -0.97 -7.06
C ASN A 828 9.71 -0.44 -7.56
N ILE A 829 8.99 0.34 -6.75
CA ILE A 829 7.77 1.06 -7.13
C ILE A 829 8.02 2.56 -6.95
N ILE A 830 7.49 3.39 -7.84
CA ILE A 830 7.67 4.84 -7.78
C ILE A 830 7.10 5.42 -6.48
N LYS A 831 7.86 6.30 -5.82
CA LYS A 831 7.40 6.94 -4.58
C LYS A 831 6.31 7.97 -4.93
N PHE A 832 5.14 7.80 -4.32
CA PHE A 832 4.00 8.70 -4.41
C PHE A 832 4.02 9.68 -3.23
N HIS A 833 4.02 10.99 -3.51
CA HIS A 833 4.05 12.02 -2.47
C HIS A 833 2.64 12.53 -2.11
N GLY A 834 1.68 12.44 -3.03
CA GLY A 834 0.30 12.85 -2.78
C GLY A 834 -0.47 13.24 -4.03
N PHE A 835 -1.67 13.77 -3.83
CA PHE A 835 -2.54 14.21 -4.91
C PHE A 835 -3.30 15.48 -4.56
N CYS A 836 -3.82 16.17 -5.58
CA CYS A 836 -4.74 17.28 -5.40
C CYS A 836 -5.93 17.12 -6.34
N SER A 837 -7.13 17.42 -5.84
CA SER A 837 -8.35 17.53 -6.63
C SER A 837 -9.06 18.84 -6.31
N SER A 838 -9.10 19.75 -7.28
CA SER A 838 -9.83 21.02 -7.21
C SER A 838 -10.83 21.12 -8.36
N ALA A 839 -11.72 22.13 -8.31
CA ALA A 839 -12.64 22.42 -9.41
C ALA A 839 -11.94 22.78 -10.73
N GLN A 840 -10.67 23.18 -10.68
CA GLN A 840 -9.90 23.62 -11.83
C GLN A 840 -8.90 22.56 -12.31
N TYR A 841 -8.23 21.84 -11.40
CA TYR A 841 -7.22 20.84 -11.75
C TYR A 841 -7.26 19.62 -10.82
N SER A 842 -7.05 18.44 -11.40
CA SER A 842 -6.73 17.21 -10.66
C SER A 842 -5.37 16.69 -11.11
N PHE A 843 -4.47 16.46 -10.15
CA PHE A 843 -3.11 16.00 -10.45
C PHE A 843 -2.50 15.18 -9.31
N LEU A 844 -1.51 14.35 -9.69
CA LEU A 844 -0.78 13.42 -8.83
C LEU A 844 0.68 13.85 -8.73
N VAL A 845 1.31 13.68 -7.57
CA VAL A 845 2.71 14.08 -7.34
C VAL A 845 3.56 12.87 -6.99
N TYR A 846 4.64 12.69 -7.77
CA TYR A 846 5.59 11.59 -7.63
C TYR A 846 7.00 12.09 -7.48
N GLN A 847 7.86 11.22 -6.96
CA GLN A 847 9.29 11.41 -7.03
C GLN A 847 9.72 11.55 -8.50
N TYR A 848 10.53 12.56 -8.80
CA TYR A 848 11.16 12.67 -10.10
C TYR A 848 12.41 11.78 -10.18
N LEU A 849 12.53 10.98 -11.25
CA LEU A 849 13.74 10.19 -11.52
C LEU A 849 14.49 10.77 -12.72
N GLU A 850 15.78 11.07 -12.54
CA GLU A 850 16.51 11.92 -13.50
C GLU A 850 16.78 11.26 -14.86
N ARG A 851 16.81 9.91 -14.90
CA ARG A 851 17.04 9.18 -16.16
C ARG A 851 15.77 8.98 -16.97
N GLY A 852 14.59 9.33 -16.42
CA GLY A 852 13.32 9.19 -17.11
C GLY A 852 12.89 7.73 -17.31
N ASN A 853 12.10 7.49 -18.35
CA ASN A 853 11.59 6.16 -18.68
C ASN A 853 12.58 5.33 -19.51
N LEU A 854 12.50 4.02 -19.33
CA LEU A 854 13.37 3.04 -19.96
C LEU A 854 13.23 3.01 -21.49
N ALA A 855 12.03 3.23 -22.03
CA ALA A 855 11.80 3.27 -23.48
C ALA A 855 12.69 4.31 -24.17
N ALA A 856 12.73 5.53 -23.65
CA ALA A 856 13.57 6.62 -24.18
C ALA A 856 15.08 6.30 -24.14
N ILE A 857 15.52 5.52 -23.15
CA ILE A 857 16.93 5.09 -23.02
C ILE A 857 17.26 4.00 -24.05
N LEU A 858 16.36 3.03 -24.26
CA LEU A 858 16.57 1.92 -25.19
C LEU A 858 16.51 2.37 -26.66
N GLU A 859 15.65 3.34 -26.99
CA GLU A 859 15.53 3.93 -28.33
C GLU A 859 16.77 4.74 -28.73
N ASN A 860 17.47 5.32 -27.75
CA ASN A 860 18.66 6.12 -28.01
C ASN A 860 19.92 5.25 -28.12
N GLU A 861 20.58 5.28 -29.28
CA GLU A 861 21.80 4.50 -29.59
C GLU A 861 22.90 4.58 -28.53
N ASP A 862 23.23 5.80 -28.06
CA ASP A 862 24.33 5.99 -27.12
C ASP A 862 23.93 5.66 -25.69
N SER A 863 22.69 6.02 -25.30
CA SER A 863 22.18 5.77 -23.95
C SER A 863 21.93 4.27 -23.70
N ALA A 864 21.49 3.52 -24.71
CA ALA A 864 21.29 2.08 -24.63
C ALA A 864 22.60 1.29 -24.40
N LYS A 865 23.74 1.81 -24.87
CA LYS A 865 25.08 1.23 -24.62
C LYS A 865 25.53 1.39 -23.18
N VAL A 866 25.02 2.40 -22.47
CA VAL A 866 25.32 2.62 -21.05
C VAL A 866 24.65 1.55 -20.17
N LEU A 867 23.51 1.02 -20.61
CA LEU A 867 22.86 -0.15 -20.03
C LEU A 867 23.58 -1.43 -20.47
N ASP A 868 24.75 -1.69 -19.88
CA ASP A 868 25.42 -2.98 -20.03
C ASP A 868 24.55 -4.15 -19.52
N TRP A 869 25.00 -5.39 -19.79
CA TRP A 869 24.25 -6.58 -19.43
C TRP A 869 23.92 -6.69 -17.94
N SER A 870 24.80 -6.20 -17.06
CA SER A 870 24.57 -6.25 -15.61
C SER A 870 23.45 -5.28 -15.22
N LYS A 871 23.45 -4.06 -15.75
CA LYS A 871 22.38 -3.09 -15.51
C LYS A 871 21.04 -3.57 -16.08
N ARG A 872 21.03 -4.18 -17.26
CA ARG A 872 19.82 -4.78 -17.85
C ARG A 872 19.24 -5.89 -16.96
N LEU A 873 20.09 -6.76 -16.41
CA LEU A 873 19.67 -7.78 -15.44
C LEU A 873 19.10 -7.17 -14.14
N ILE A 874 19.72 -6.10 -13.62
CA ILE A 874 19.22 -5.39 -12.43
C ILE A 874 17.82 -4.80 -12.68
N ILE A 875 17.60 -4.19 -13.85
CA ILE A 875 16.30 -3.63 -14.25
C ILE A 875 15.24 -4.73 -14.28
N ILE A 876 15.51 -5.85 -14.97
CA ILE A 876 14.58 -6.98 -15.08
C ILE A 876 14.25 -7.55 -13.69
N LYS A 877 15.26 -7.73 -12.84
CA LYS A 877 15.07 -8.20 -11.45
C LYS A 877 14.21 -7.22 -10.64
N GLY A 878 14.47 -5.92 -10.74
CA GLY A 878 13.71 -4.88 -10.04
C GLY A 878 12.22 -4.90 -10.38
N VAL A 879 11.88 -5.00 -11.68
CA VAL A 879 10.48 -5.11 -12.12
C VAL A 879 9.85 -6.43 -11.65
N ALA A 880 10.58 -7.54 -11.69
CA ALA A 880 10.09 -8.83 -11.19
C ALA A 880 9.75 -8.79 -9.69
N TYR A 881 10.59 -8.13 -8.88
CA TYR A 881 10.35 -7.94 -7.45
C TYR A 881 9.13 -7.06 -7.17
N ALA A 882 9.00 -5.94 -7.89
CA ALA A 882 7.84 -5.06 -7.75
C ALA A 882 6.52 -5.80 -8.04
N LEU A 883 6.46 -6.56 -9.13
CA LEU A 883 5.26 -7.30 -9.50
C LEU A 883 4.98 -8.48 -8.56
N SER A 884 6.01 -9.18 -8.08
CA SER A 884 5.86 -10.23 -7.07
C SER A 884 5.18 -9.69 -5.81
N TYR A 885 5.65 -8.53 -5.31
CA TYR A 885 5.06 -7.85 -4.17
C TYR A 885 3.59 -7.47 -4.41
N LEU A 886 3.28 -6.83 -5.54
CA LEU A 886 1.92 -6.42 -5.89
C LEU A 886 0.93 -7.59 -5.97
N HIS A 887 1.37 -8.74 -6.51
CA HIS A 887 0.50 -9.90 -6.74
C HIS A 887 0.34 -10.80 -5.51
N HIS A 888 1.38 -10.91 -4.68
CA HIS A 888 1.46 -11.96 -3.67
C HIS A 888 1.55 -11.45 -2.22
N ASP A 889 2.06 -10.23 -2.02
CA ASP A 889 2.26 -9.67 -0.68
C ASP A 889 1.18 -8.64 -0.32
N CYS A 890 0.61 -7.93 -1.31
CA CYS A 890 -0.51 -7.02 -1.11
C CYS A 890 -1.84 -7.77 -0.85
N THR A 891 -2.65 -7.25 0.08
CA THR A 891 -4.01 -7.76 0.34
C THR A 891 -5.03 -6.61 0.34
N PRO A 892 -5.95 -6.54 -0.66
CA PRO A 892 -6.09 -7.46 -1.79
C PRO A 892 -4.90 -7.39 -2.77
N PRO A 893 -4.65 -8.44 -3.59
CA PRO A 893 -3.67 -8.38 -4.67
C PRO A 893 -3.97 -7.21 -5.63
N ILE A 894 -2.92 -6.55 -6.09
CA ILE A 894 -3.00 -5.41 -7.00
C ILE A 894 -2.43 -5.84 -8.34
N ILE A 895 -3.24 -5.77 -9.40
CA ILE A 895 -2.77 -5.99 -10.77
C ILE A 895 -2.49 -4.63 -11.38
N HIS A 896 -1.28 -4.41 -11.91
CA HIS A 896 -0.87 -3.14 -12.49
C HIS A 896 -1.56 -2.86 -13.84
N ARG A 897 -1.63 -3.88 -14.71
CA ARG A 897 -2.27 -3.92 -16.03
C ARG A 897 -1.61 -3.08 -17.13
N ASP A 898 -0.53 -2.39 -16.83
CA ASP A 898 0.15 -1.49 -17.78
C ASP A 898 1.67 -1.49 -17.60
N ILE A 899 2.26 -2.69 -17.59
CA ILE A 899 3.71 -2.84 -17.54
C ILE A 899 4.29 -2.70 -18.94
N SER A 900 5.11 -1.67 -19.15
CA SER A 900 5.81 -1.39 -20.40
C SER A 900 7.09 -0.59 -20.12
N SER A 901 8.03 -0.54 -21.06
CA SER A 901 9.26 0.23 -20.90
C SER A 901 9.01 1.74 -20.73
N SER A 902 7.86 2.25 -21.16
CA SER A 902 7.46 3.66 -20.92
C SER A 902 7.06 3.93 -19.47
N ASN A 903 6.63 2.89 -18.75
CA ASN A 903 6.18 2.96 -17.35
C ASN A 903 7.23 2.47 -16.35
N ILE A 904 8.40 2.02 -16.83
CA ILE A 904 9.57 1.73 -15.99
C ILE A 904 10.48 2.96 -15.95
N LEU A 905 10.60 3.59 -14.80
CA LEU A 905 11.49 4.71 -14.57
C LEU A 905 12.81 4.24 -13.96
N LEU A 906 13.92 4.88 -14.31
CA LEU A 906 15.24 4.55 -13.76
C LEU A 906 15.78 5.69 -12.90
N ASP A 907 16.31 5.35 -11.73
CA ASP A 907 17.03 6.31 -10.88
C ASP A 907 18.51 6.48 -11.30
N SER A 908 19.25 7.31 -10.56
CA SER A 908 20.66 7.58 -10.85
C SER A 908 21.54 6.32 -10.79
N GLN A 909 21.13 5.25 -10.11
CA GLN A 909 21.82 3.95 -10.03
C GLN A 909 21.35 2.95 -11.09
N TYR A 910 20.41 3.33 -11.97
CA TYR A 910 19.76 2.45 -12.95
C TYR A 910 18.90 1.35 -12.32
N GLU A 911 18.44 1.54 -11.09
CA GLU A 911 17.41 0.65 -10.53
C GLU A 911 16.04 1.00 -11.10
N ALA A 912 15.26 -0.05 -11.40
CA ALA A 912 13.94 0.08 -11.97
C ALA A 912 12.89 0.40 -10.91
N ARG A 913 12.05 1.40 -11.21
CA ARG A 913 10.83 1.73 -10.45
C ARG A 913 9.62 1.67 -11.38
N VAL A 914 8.69 0.78 -11.04
CA VAL A 914 7.39 0.65 -11.72
C VAL A 914 6.53 1.87 -11.41
N SER A 915 5.91 2.47 -12.43
CA SER A 915 5.10 3.68 -12.32
C SER A 915 3.83 3.58 -13.17
N ASP A 916 2.94 4.57 -13.03
CA ASP A 916 1.63 4.68 -13.70
C ASP A 916 0.59 3.62 -13.27
N PHE A 917 0.00 3.84 -12.10
CA PHE A 917 -1.02 2.95 -11.52
C PHE A 917 -2.44 3.36 -11.92
N GLY A 918 -2.62 4.22 -12.94
CA GLY A 918 -3.95 4.66 -13.41
C GLY A 918 -4.86 3.50 -13.83
N CYS A 919 -4.24 2.47 -14.42
CA CYS A 919 -4.90 1.24 -14.86
C CYS A 919 -5.03 0.18 -13.75
N ALA A 920 -4.37 0.38 -12.61
CA ALA A 920 -4.21 -0.63 -11.58
C ALA A 920 -5.56 -1.03 -10.95
N LYS A 921 -5.66 -2.31 -10.58
CA LYS A 921 -6.89 -2.90 -10.06
C LYS A 921 -6.61 -3.70 -8.79
N LEU A 922 -7.24 -3.27 -7.71
CA LEU A 922 -7.33 -4.04 -6.46
C LEU A 922 -8.36 -5.16 -6.66
N LEU A 923 -7.92 -6.42 -6.56
CA LEU A 923 -8.79 -7.59 -6.66
C LEU A 923 -9.59 -7.78 -5.38
N LYS A 924 -10.68 -7.03 -5.23
CA LYS A 924 -11.60 -7.15 -4.09
C LYS A 924 -12.54 -8.33 -4.32
N LEU A 925 -12.52 -9.28 -3.38
CA LEU A 925 -13.31 -10.53 -3.38
C LEU A 925 -14.85 -10.36 -3.27
N ASP A 926 -15.36 -9.12 -3.31
CA ASP A 926 -16.79 -8.78 -3.16
C ASP A 926 -17.29 -7.83 -4.27
N SER A 927 -16.53 -7.70 -5.37
CA SER A 927 -16.81 -6.76 -6.47
C SER A 927 -16.56 -7.41 -7.83
N SER A 928 -17.32 -7.01 -8.86
CA SER A 928 -17.00 -7.35 -10.25
C SER A 928 -15.58 -6.86 -10.60
N ASN A 929 -14.65 -7.78 -10.85
CA ASN A 929 -13.27 -7.45 -11.22
C ASN A 929 -13.13 -6.98 -12.68
N TRP A 930 -14.23 -7.00 -13.43
CA TRP A 930 -14.44 -6.46 -14.77
C TRP A 930 -14.01 -5.00 -14.94
N THR A 931 -13.25 -4.72 -15.98
CA THR A 931 -12.75 -3.38 -16.33
C THR A 931 -12.62 -3.20 -17.83
N SER A 932 -12.81 -1.98 -18.34
CA SER A 932 -12.44 -1.63 -19.71
C SER A 932 -11.00 -2.03 -20.01
N LEU A 933 -10.73 -2.41 -21.26
CA LEU A 933 -9.39 -2.70 -21.74
C LEU A 933 -8.47 -1.50 -21.47
N ALA A 934 -7.37 -1.75 -20.77
CA ALA A 934 -6.38 -0.74 -20.41
C ALA A 934 -5.00 -1.40 -20.39
N GLY A 935 -3.98 -0.67 -20.84
CA GLY A 935 -2.59 -1.14 -20.99
C GLY A 935 -1.93 -0.62 -22.28
N THR A 936 -0.61 -0.74 -22.36
CA THR A 936 0.21 -0.27 -23.49
C THR A 936 0.19 -1.28 -24.64
N TYR A 937 -0.21 -0.83 -25.84
CA TYR A 937 -0.23 -1.66 -27.05
C TYR A 937 1.14 -2.32 -27.30
N GLY A 938 1.16 -3.64 -27.55
CA GLY A 938 2.38 -4.45 -27.68
C GLY A 938 2.77 -5.20 -26.40
N TYR A 939 2.34 -4.73 -25.22
CA TYR A 939 2.59 -5.39 -23.93
C TYR A 939 1.35 -6.00 -23.31
N ILE A 940 0.17 -5.61 -23.80
CA ILE A 940 -1.12 -6.14 -23.34
C ILE A 940 -1.13 -7.65 -23.58
N ALA A 941 -1.31 -8.40 -22.50
CA ALA A 941 -1.55 -9.83 -22.57
C ALA A 941 -2.74 -10.08 -23.49
N PRO A 942 -2.61 -10.98 -24.50
CA PRO A 942 -3.62 -11.17 -25.51
C PRO A 942 -4.98 -11.25 -24.85
N GLU A 943 -5.13 -12.15 -23.88
CA GLU A 943 -6.38 -12.50 -23.22
C GLU A 943 -7.15 -11.31 -22.61
N LEU A 944 -6.44 -10.23 -22.21
CA LEU A 944 -7.08 -9.03 -21.67
C LEU A 944 -7.93 -8.27 -22.70
N ALA A 945 -7.56 -8.30 -23.99
CA ALA A 945 -8.20 -7.55 -25.06
C ALA A 945 -9.66 -7.95 -25.32
N TYR A 946 -10.07 -9.07 -24.73
CA TYR A 946 -11.29 -9.76 -25.11
C TYR A 946 -12.02 -10.32 -23.89
N THR A 947 -11.28 -10.54 -22.81
CA THR A 947 -11.85 -10.84 -21.50
C THR A 947 -12.38 -9.65 -20.75
N MET A 948 -11.72 -8.49 -20.82
CA MET A 948 -11.99 -7.40 -19.87
C MET A 948 -11.87 -7.78 -18.38
N LYS A 949 -11.30 -8.96 -18.03
CA LYS A 949 -11.06 -9.39 -16.64
C LYS A 949 -9.55 -9.50 -16.40
N PRO A 950 -8.97 -8.53 -15.69
CA PRO A 950 -7.56 -8.59 -15.35
C PRO A 950 -7.29 -9.70 -14.32
N THR A 951 -6.25 -10.48 -14.58
CA THR A 951 -5.62 -11.41 -13.61
C THR A 951 -4.15 -11.03 -13.42
N GLU A 952 -3.49 -11.56 -12.40
CA GLU A 952 -2.05 -11.36 -12.20
C GLU A 952 -1.22 -11.84 -13.40
N LYS A 953 -1.77 -12.79 -14.19
CA LYS A 953 -1.12 -13.35 -15.39
C LYS A 953 -0.99 -12.34 -16.53
N CYS A 954 -1.79 -11.29 -16.54
CA CYS A 954 -1.69 -10.24 -17.55
C CYS A 954 -0.38 -9.46 -17.37
N ASP A 955 -0.04 -9.11 -16.12
CA ASP A 955 1.23 -8.45 -15.78
C ASP A 955 2.43 -9.39 -16.02
N VAL A 956 2.27 -10.70 -15.78
CA VAL A 956 3.32 -11.70 -16.08
C VAL A 956 3.66 -11.69 -17.58
N TYR A 957 2.66 -11.63 -18.45
CA TYR A 957 2.90 -11.55 -19.90
C TYR A 957 3.62 -10.24 -20.26
N SER A 958 3.12 -9.11 -19.77
CA SER A 958 3.74 -7.80 -20.00
C SER A 958 5.19 -7.75 -19.52
N PHE A 959 5.49 -8.41 -18.39
CA PHE A 959 6.86 -8.62 -17.91
C PHE A 959 7.71 -9.45 -18.88
N GLY A 960 7.17 -10.53 -19.44
CA GLY A 960 7.86 -11.33 -20.46
C GLY A 960 8.25 -10.52 -21.70
N VAL A 961 7.34 -9.69 -22.20
CA VAL A 961 7.60 -8.77 -23.32
C VAL A 961 8.71 -7.78 -22.96
N LEU A 962 8.57 -7.12 -21.80
CA LEU A 962 9.53 -6.13 -21.30
C LEU A 962 10.93 -6.74 -21.10
N ALA A 963 11.03 -7.95 -20.53
CA ALA A 963 12.31 -8.60 -20.28
C ALA A 963 13.07 -8.88 -21.59
N LEU A 964 12.38 -9.37 -22.63
CA LEU A 964 12.99 -9.56 -23.95
C LEU A 964 13.35 -8.23 -24.61
N GLU A 965 12.49 -7.21 -24.51
CA GLU A 965 12.77 -5.87 -25.02
C GLU A 965 14.04 -5.30 -24.38
N VAL A 966 14.21 -5.43 -23.06
CA VAL A 966 15.41 -4.98 -22.35
C VAL A 966 16.66 -5.72 -22.82
N ILE A 967 16.59 -7.03 -23.04
CA ILE A 967 17.75 -7.81 -23.54
C ILE A 967 18.08 -7.43 -24.98
N LYS A 968 17.07 -7.26 -25.83
CA LYS A 968 17.25 -6.90 -27.25
C LYS A 968 17.61 -5.43 -27.45
N GLY A 969 17.26 -4.60 -26.48
CA GLY A 969 17.37 -3.15 -26.51
C GLY A 969 16.37 -2.45 -27.43
N LYS A 970 15.34 -3.17 -27.90
CA LYS A 970 14.22 -2.63 -28.68
C LYS A 970 13.04 -3.61 -28.62
N HIS A 971 11.83 -3.08 -28.83
CA HIS A 971 10.61 -3.90 -28.82
C HIS A 971 10.62 -4.92 -29.97
N LEU A 972 10.24 -6.17 -29.69
CA LEU A 972 10.37 -7.28 -30.63
C LEU A 972 9.23 -7.37 -31.67
N GLY A 973 8.13 -6.64 -31.48
CA GLY A 973 7.04 -6.53 -32.47
C GLY A 973 6.49 -7.90 -32.90
N ASP A 974 6.38 -8.12 -34.22
CA ASP A 974 5.87 -9.37 -34.83
C ASP A 974 6.71 -10.62 -34.49
N PHE A 975 7.93 -10.45 -33.99
CA PHE A 975 8.76 -11.58 -33.54
C PHE A 975 8.17 -12.26 -32.30
N ILE A 976 7.38 -11.54 -31.48
CA ILE A 976 6.66 -12.11 -30.32
C ILE A 976 5.61 -13.14 -30.79
N SER A 977 4.90 -12.87 -31.89
CA SER A 977 3.96 -13.83 -32.49
C SER A 977 4.64 -15.06 -33.09
N ILE A 978 5.89 -14.95 -33.54
CA ILE A 978 6.69 -16.08 -34.01
C ILE A 978 7.10 -16.97 -32.82
N LEU A 979 7.51 -16.36 -31.69
CA LEU A 979 7.82 -17.07 -30.45
C LEU A 979 6.62 -17.84 -29.87
N GLN A 980 5.40 -17.35 -30.14
CA GLN A 980 4.15 -17.97 -29.70
C GLN A 980 3.69 -19.14 -30.58
N SER A 981 4.13 -19.22 -31.84
CA SER A 981 3.62 -20.18 -32.84
C SER A 981 4.56 -21.36 -33.13
N SER A 982 5.82 -21.33 -32.68
CA SER A 982 6.77 -22.42 -32.92
C SER A 982 6.56 -23.61 -31.97
N SER A 983 6.27 -24.78 -32.54
CA SER A 983 6.22 -26.08 -31.83
C SER A 983 7.59 -26.58 -31.34
N ASP A 984 8.69 -25.96 -31.78
CA ASP A 984 10.07 -26.23 -31.36
C ASP A 984 10.56 -25.16 -30.34
N LYS A 985 10.21 -25.29 -29.06
CA LYS A 985 10.69 -24.39 -27.99
C LYS A 985 12.20 -24.48 -27.70
N GLU A 986 12.93 -25.40 -28.34
CA GLU A 986 14.36 -25.65 -28.11
C GLU A 986 15.32 -24.89 -29.04
N LYS A 987 14.83 -24.00 -29.93
CA LYS A 987 15.66 -23.36 -30.97
C LYS A 987 15.86 -21.84 -30.88
N ILE A 988 15.52 -21.18 -29.77
CA ILE A 988 15.91 -19.77 -29.59
C ILE A 988 17.36 -19.76 -29.11
N GLN A 989 18.31 -19.46 -30.00
CA GLN A 989 19.69 -19.24 -29.58
C GLN A 989 19.77 -17.85 -28.92
N LEU A 990 20.48 -17.75 -27.79
CA LEU A 990 20.66 -16.47 -27.07
C LEU A 990 21.07 -15.33 -28.00
N MET A 991 21.95 -15.64 -28.96
CA MET A 991 22.48 -14.70 -29.96
C MET A 991 21.38 -14.00 -30.79
N ASP A 992 20.22 -14.62 -30.97
CA ASP A 992 19.12 -14.04 -31.75
C ASP A 992 18.40 -12.91 -30.99
N VAL A 993 18.46 -12.92 -29.66
CA VAL A 993 17.75 -11.97 -28.79
C VAL A 993 18.65 -10.95 -28.11
N LEU A 994 19.98 -11.04 -28.26
CA LEU A 994 20.90 -10.02 -27.74
C LEU A 994 20.84 -8.72 -28.54
N ASP A 995 20.99 -7.60 -27.83
CA ASP A 995 21.31 -6.29 -28.37
C ASP A 995 22.72 -6.28 -28.99
N GLN A 996 22.79 -6.06 -30.30
CA GLN A 996 24.04 -6.05 -31.05
C GLN A 996 24.92 -4.82 -30.77
N ARG A 997 24.40 -3.80 -30.06
CA ARG A 997 25.17 -2.61 -29.66
C ARG A 997 26.13 -2.89 -28.50
N LEU A 998 25.94 -3.99 -27.76
CA LEU A 998 26.76 -4.37 -26.61
C LEU A 998 27.80 -5.43 -26.99
N PRO A 999 28.96 -5.48 -26.30
CA PRO A 999 29.91 -6.58 -26.48
C PRO A 999 29.28 -7.91 -26.05
N SER A 1000 29.80 -9.02 -26.59
CA SER A 1000 29.37 -10.36 -26.20
C SER A 1000 29.43 -10.55 -24.67
N PRO A 1001 28.41 -11.15 -24.04
CA PRO A 1001 28.39 -11.34 -22.61
C PRO A 1001 29.53 -12.28 -22.17
N THR A 1002 30.06 -12.06 -20.97
CA THR A 1002 30.94 -13.04 -20.32
C THR A 1002 30.15 -14.29 -19.97
N LEU A 1003 30.77 -15.48 -19.96
CA LEU A 1003 30.14 -16.78 -19.62
C LEU A 1003 29.14 -16.71 -18.44
N ARG A 1004 29.53 -16.05 -17.33
CA ARG A 1004 28.68 -15.90 -16.15
C ARG A 1004 27.41 -15.07 -16.37
N VAL A 1005 27.51 -14.02 -17.18
CA VAL A 1005 26.38 -13.15 -17.54
C VAL A 1005 25.52 -13.83 -18.59
N GLU A 1006 26.14 -14.62 -19.47
CA GLU A 1006 25.47 -15.44 -20.47
C GLU A 1006 24.50 -16.44 -19.83
N ASP A 1007 24.93 -17.14 -18.77
CA ASP A 1007 24.08 -18.05 -18.01
C ASP A 1007 22.86 -17.34 -17.39
N GLU A 1008 23.06 -16.17 -16.79
CA GLU A 1008 21.96 -15.38 -16.23
C GLU A 1008 21.00 -14.90 -17.33
N LEU A 1009 21.51 -14.46 -18.48
CA LEU A 1009 20.69 -14.04 -19.62
C LEU A 1009 19.90 -15.22 -20.20
N MET A 1010 20.47 -16.42 -20.28
CA MET A 1010 19.76 -17.64 -20.71
C MET A 1010 18.58 -17.96 -19.81
N VAL A 1011 18.77 -17.86 -18.49
CA VAL A 1011 17.68 -18.07 -17.52
C VAL A 1011 16.58 -17.03 -17.72
N VAL A 1012 16.93 -15.75 -17.89
CA VAL A 1012 15.97 -14.68 -18.11
C VAL A 1012 15.21 -14.87 -19.43
N VAL A 1013 15.88 -15.21 -20.53
CA VAL A 1013 15.24 -15.46 -21.83
C VAL A 1013 14.27 -16.63 -21.74
N LYS A 1014 14.65 -17.71 -21.05
CA LYS A 1014 13.77 -18.86 -20.81
C LYS A 1014 12.53 -18.46 -20.01
N LEU A 1015 12.73 -17.77 -18.88
CA LEU A 1015 11.62 -17.28 -18.05
C LEU A 1015 10.71 -16.33 -18.81
N ALA A 1016 11.27 -15.41 -19.59
CA ALA A 1016 10.50 -14.47 -20.40
C ALA A 1016 9.69 -15.20 -21.47
N THR A 1017 10.26 -16.24 -22.10
CA THR A 1017 9.55 -17.10 -23.05
C THR A 1017 8.39 -17.86 -22.37
N ASP A 1018 8.60 -18.38 -21.15
CA ASP A 1018 7.55 -19.02 -20.36
C ASP A 1018 6.44 -18.03 -19.96
N CYS A 1019 6.78 -16.76 -19.71
CA CYS A 1019 5.83 -15.68 -19.44
C CYS A 1019 4.97 -15.33 -20.66
N LEU A 1020 5.49 -15.54 -21.88
CA LEU A 1020 4.79 -15.27 -23.13
C LEU A 1020 3.90 -16.43 -23.59
N ASN A 1021 3.72 -17.46 -22.76
CA ASN A 1021 2.84 -18.57 -23.07
C ASN A 1021 1.43 -18.06 -23.38
N VAL A 1022 0.87 -18.55 -24.49
CA VAL A 1022 -0.50 -18.22 -24.94
C VAL A 1022 -1.53 -18.55 -23.86
N HIS A 1023 -1.28 -19.58 -23.05
CA HIS A 1023 -2.14 -19.99 -21.94
C HIS A 1023 -1.75 -19.26 -20.65
N PRO A 1024 -2.60 -18.36 -20.10
CA PRO A 1024 -2.26 -17.59 -18.90
C PRO A 1024 -1.95 -18.44 -17.67
N GLN A 1025 -2.65 -19.58 -17.52
CA GLN A 1025 -2.44 -20.51 -16.39
C GLN A 1025 -1.09 -21.21 -16.44
N SER A 1026 -0.54 -21.42 -17.65
CA SER A 1026 0.76 -22.05 -17.86
C SER A 1026 1.94 -21.08 -17.70
N ARG A 1027 1.66 -19.77 -17.58
CA ARG A 1027 2.69 -18.78 -17.25
C ARG A 1027 3.10 -18.96 -15.79
N PRO A 1028 4.39 -18.81 -15.44
CA PRO A 1028 4.80 -18.82 -14.04
C PRO A 1028 4.16 -17.66 -13.25
N THR A 1029 4.20 -17.74 -11.92
CA THR A 1029 3.81 -16.59 -11.08
C THR A 1029 4.98 -15.62 -10.92
N MET A 1030 4.71 -14.34 -10.65
CA MET A 1030 5.80 -13.39 -10.37
C MET A 1030 6.62 -13.77 -9.14
N HIS A 1031 6.02 -14.48 -8.16
CA HIS A 1031 6.74 -15.09 -7.03
C HIS A 1031 7.73 -16.18 -7.45
N MET A 1032 7.36 -17.04 -8.41
CA MET A 1032 8.28 -18.04 -8.95
C MET A 1032 9.41 -17.39 -9.73
N ILE A 1033 9.09 -16.42 -10.58
CA ILE A 1033 10.06 -15.67 -11.38
C ILE A 1033 11.07 -14.95 -10.46
N SER A 1034 10.59 -14.22 -9.45
CA SER A 1034 11.44 -13.50 -8.49
C SER A 1034 12.36 -14.45 -7.72
N LYS A 1035 11.88 -15.63 -7.30
CA LYS A 1035 12.70 -16.67 -6.65
C LYS A 1035 13.80 -17.22 -7.55
N VAL A 1036 13.48 -17.56 -8.81
CA VAL A 1036 14.47 -18.11 -9.75
C VAL A 1036 15.56 -17.07 -10.06
N LEU A 1037 15.17 -15.81 -10.27
CA LEU A 1037 16.10 -14.71 -10.50
C LEU A 1037 16.96 -14.38 -9.27
N SER A 1038 16.46 -14.64 -8.05
CA SER A 1038 17.20 -14.47 -6.79
C SER A 1038 18.18 -15.61 -6.51
N ALA A 1039 17.82 -16.86 -6.85
CA ALA A 1039 18.65 -18.04 -6.59
C ALA A 1039 19.96 -18.03 -7.40
N HIS A 1040 19.91 -17.57 -8.65
CA HIS A 1040 21.10 -17.48 -9.52
C HIS A 1040 22.05 -16.34 -9.13
N ALA A 1041 21.60 -15.36 -8.33
CA ALA A 1041 22.47 -14.34 -7.76
C ALA A 1041 23.44 -14.88 -6.69
N ARG A 1042 23.22 -16.11 -6.16
CA ARG A 1042 24.05 -16.71 -5.09
C ARG A 1042 25.29 -17.46 -5.58
N HIS A 1043 25.28 -18.02 -6.80
CA HIS A 1043 26.48 -18.64 -7.40
C HIS A 1043 27.56 -17.61 -7.76
N ALA A 1044 27.17 -16.35 -7.84
CA ALA A 1044 28.00 -15.20 -8.15
C ALA A 1044 28.95 -14.75 -7.01
N PHE A 1045 28.66 -15.13 -5.76
CA PHE A 1045 29.38 -14.65 -4.56
C PHE A 1045 30.26 -15.69 -3.88
N LEU A 1046 30.16 -16.98 -4.24
CA LEU A 1046 30.88 -18.07 -3.56
C LEU A 1046 32.22 -18.46 -4.21
N GLU A 1047 32.57 -17.89 -5.37
CA GLU A 1047 33.87 -18.13 -6.01
C GLU A 1047 34.51 -16.80 -6.45
N ARG A 1048 35.17 -16.11 -5.52
CA ARG A 1048 36.35 -15.30 -5.86
C ARG A 1048 37.58 -16.11 -5.48
N PRO A 1049 38.50 -16.40 -6.41
CA PRO A 1049 39.84 -16.85 -6.04
C PRO A 1049 40.54 -15.69 -5.34
N SER A 1050 41.23 -16.00 -4.25
CA SER A 1050 42.23 -15.12 -3.64
C SER A 1050 43.34 -14.80 -4.64
N MET A 1051 43.38 -13.55 -5.11
CA MET A 1051 44.62 -12.81 -5.46
C MET A 1051 44.44 -11.34 -5.12
#